data_AF-A0A6I5NKA4-F1
#
_entry.id   AF-A0A6I5NKA4-F1
#
_cell.length_a   1.000
_cell.length_b   1.000
_cell.length_c   1.000
_cell.angle_alpha   90.00
_cell.angle_beta   90.00
_cell.angle_gamma   90.00
#
_symmetry.space_group_name_H-M   'P 1'
#
loop_
_entity.id
_entity.type
_entity.pdbx_description
1 polymer ?
#
loop_
_entity_poly.entity_id
_entity_poly.type
_entity_poly.pdbx_seq_one_letter_code
_entity_poly.pdbx_strand_id
1 'polypeptide(L)'
;MTPQQARQAFGDTTTVSTTFLSHFAQMCGKAKERFENDIEFPFDGSWFFHDVDDYNPYMSWAGMAICLSGYKNLPSNGYRYIAKSFANLGCRDIDITSYYHLNDENQVAVMHNVDQLAYAFGHRTVKDAATGEERELVVMMLRGTSDSAEWLSNSEVADSVADGDFSRFTYHEGFMLTARKSLADLKTYIGRHRIDMRGAKLWVIGHSRGAAIANVLAALIDEDTQRPADSRVIGVDRDDFYAYTYSASRGTVRDDAGKPLFANIFNVVNPEDYIPRLPPSGWGIRRFGRDLFLPSIATRYADYRLYRDEFLATFRKWTRMDFPAFHGFAETNALERGLVDLCPTVADMYQHKRFSHGGTVTFSQYFTLFTDLPAVQGHTQDLEAAEFTKYGSGTFSDFLAYFIHNEILGHNASGAHQEEGYLIKLALCCKDDIDIEQGERVDTTCLTVYGPVDIHVLDAAGKPVAVIENGKIDEKLYDSSGFIAMYVDKTTRERSVWIPDGGHYDVRLKARADGHYELLESRIAPSGRMTARTVYADVPLKKNAVVEWGSLRGESRGKPTDRLGTLDVRCSVRGIGELSDGKAFASTYGPGAHTIPIPGPEVVCDARGVRQLSFGDTVAVRAHHGADVKFLGWYRAGDNPKDAAPLSTDESFVFAPTESQDLVAWFEKR
;
A
#
# COMPACT_ATOMS: atom_id res chain seq x y z
N MET A 1 19.78 -13.18 -1.05
CA MET A 1 20.78 -13.83 -0.18
C MET A 1 20.04 -14.22 1.08
N THR A 2 20.18 -15.48 1.53
CA THR A 2 19.61 -15.93 2.80
C THR A 2 20.34 -15.26 3.99
N PRO A 3 19.70 -15.08 5.15
CA PRO A 3 20.39 -14.64 6.37
C PRO A 3 21.59 -15.51 6.77
N GLN A 4 21.57 -16.81 6.50
CA GLN A 4 22.70 -17.69 6.74
C GLN A 4 23.87 -17.40 5.78
N GLN A 5 23.60 -17.19 4.50
CA GLN A 5 24.61 -16.76 3.53
C GLN A 5 25.19 -15.40 3.93
N ALA A 6 24.35 -14.47 4.39
CA ALA A 6 24.78 -13.18 4.91
C ALA A 6 25.70 -13.34 6.14
N ARG A 7 25.31 -14.15 7.14
CA ARG A 7 26.19 -14.44 8.29
C ARG A 7 27.55 -15.00 7.88
N GLN A 8 27.58 -15.90 6.90
CA GLN A 8 28.82 -16.48 6.38
C GLN A 8 29.67 -15.45 5.63
N ALA A 9 29.05 -14.54 4.89
CA ALA A 9 29.73 -13.50 4.11
C ALA A 9 30.27 -12.36 4.98
N PHE A 10 29.54 -12.00 6.05
CA PHE A 10 29.78 -10.77 6.82
C PHE A 10 30.45 -11.00 8.19
N GLY A 11 30.59 -12.23 8.68
CA GLY A 11 31.22 -12.49 9.99
C GLY A 11 30.33 -12.11 11.20
N ASP A 12 30.95 -11.97 12.38
CA ASP A 12 30.22 -11.68 13.63
C ASP A 12 29.79 -10.21 13.71
N THR A 13 28.49 -9.96 13.63
CA THR A 13 27.91 -8.62 13.77
C THR A 13 28.07 -8.07 15.18
N THR A 14 28.32 -6.77 15.29
CA THR A 14 28.20 -6.07 16.58
C THR A 14 26.74 -5.76 16.89
N THR A 15 26.40 -5.74 18.18
CA THR A 15 25.05 -5.36 18.63
C THR A 15 25.03 -3.88 18.96
N VAL A 16 24.12 -3.13 18.35
CA VAL A 16 23.91 -1.71 18.59
C VAL A 16 22.57 -1.51 19.30
N SER A 17 22.60 -0.87 20.45
CA SER A 17 21.38 -0.53 21.19
C SER A 17 20.73 0.73 20.66
N THR A 18 19.39 0.80 20.70
CA THR A 18 18.64 2.03 20.55
C THR A 18 17.37 2.02 21.38
N THR A 19 16.72 3.18 21.49
CA THR A 19 15.42 3.36 22.13
C THR A 19 14.48 3.99 21.12
N PHE A 20 13.25 3.50 21.04
CA PHE A 20 12.18 4.15 20.30
C PHE A 20 10.96 4.37 21.17
N LEU A 21 10.08 5.28 20.74
CA LEU A 21 8.84 5.62 21.44
C LEU A 21 7.65 5.04 20.68
N SER A 22 7.14 3.89 21.14
CA SER A 22 5.92 3.29 20.59
C SER A 22 4.72 4.15 20.91
N HIS A 23 3.90 4.41 19.89
CA HIS A 23 2.70 5.23 20.00
C HIS A 23 1.43 4.51 19.51
N PHE A 24 1.54 3.25 19.06
CA PHE A 24 0.44 2.52 18.44
C PHE A 24 -0.80 2.41 19.35
N ALA A 25 -0.63 2.02 20.62
CA ALA A 25 -1.76 1.98 21.55
C ALA A 25 -2.38 3.34 21.83
N GLN A 26 -1.60 4.43 21.78
CA GLN A 26 -2.14 5.78 21.90
C GLN A 26 -2.94 6.16 20.65
N MET A 27 -2.39 5.88 19.46
CA MET A 27 -3.06 6.10 18.18
C MET A 27 -4.40 5.35 18.08
N CYS A 28 -4.46 4.11 18.55
CA CYS A 28 -5.70 3.31 18.62
C CYS A 28 -6.65 3.72 19.77
N GLY A 29 -6.35 4.79 20.52
CA GLY A 29 -7.16 5.24 21.65
C GLY A 29 -7.23 4.26 22.83
N LYS A 30 -6.31 3.28 22.91
CA LYS A 30 -6.24 2.26 23.98
C LYS A 30 -5.29 2.65 25.11
N ALA A 31 -4.44 3.66 24.91
CA ALA A 31 -3.55 4.22 25.93
C ALA A 31 -3.55 5.75 25.86
N LYS A 32 -3.26 6.40 27.01
CA LYS A 32 -3.03 7.85 27.06
C LYS A 32 -1.57 8.22 26.79
N GLU A 33 -0.66 7.32 27.15
CA GLU A 33 0.78 7.53 27.11
C GLU A 33 1.43 6.73 25.98
N ARG A 34 2.62 7.20 25.57
CA ARG A 34 3.52 6.50 24.66
C ARG A 34 4.55 5.71 25.48
N PHE A 35 5.14 4.66 24.91
CA PHE A 35 6.01 3.74 25.64
C PHE A 35 7.39 3.65 25.04
N GLU A 36 8.41 3.87 25.85
CA GLU A 36 9.78 3.61 25.44
C GLU A 36 10.04 2.11 25.38
N ASN A 37 10.70 1.69 24.31
CA ASN A 37 11.22 0.34 24.14
C ASN A 37 12.70 0.44 23.79
N ASP A 38 13.53 -0.21 24.61
CA ASP A 38 14.92 -0.45 24.28
C ASP A 38 15.04 -1.72 23.43
N ILE A 39 15.76 -1.60 22.33
CA ILE A 39 15.99 -2.68 21.38
C ILE A 39 17.46 -2.72 20.96
N GLU A 40 17.82 -3.83 20.35
CA GLU A 40 19.13 -4.07 19.79
C GLU A 40 18.99 -4.47 18.32
N PHE A 41 19.94 -4.03 17.50
CA PHE A 41 20.02 -4.40 16.09
C PHE A 41 21.47 -4.70 15.70
N PRO A 42 21.69 -5.58 14.71
CA PRO A 42 23.03 -5.93 14.25
C PRO A 42 23.64 -4.79 13.43
N PHE A 43 24.95 -4.63 13.50
CA PHE A 43 25.70 -3.77 12.59
C PHE A 43 27.08 -4.34 12.31
N ASP A 44 27.49 -4.28 11.05
CA ASP A 44 28.89 -4.45 10.65
C ASP A 44 29.25 -3.45 9.53
N GLY A 45 30.39 -2.80 9.68
CA GLY A 45 30.94 -1.89 8.67
C GLY A 45 31.41 -2.62 7.41
N SER A 46 31.71 -3.92 7.51
CA SER A 46 32.13 -4.75 6.36
C SER A 46 31.06 -4.83 5.27
N TRP A 47 29.77 -4.70 5.63
CA TRP A 47 28.63 -4.73 4.69
C TRP A 47 28.78 -3.75 3.53
N PHE A 48 29.43 -2.60 3.76
CA PHE A 48 29.59 -1.54 2.78
C PHE A 48 30.75 -1.76 1.79
N PHE A 49 31.36 -2.95 1.80
CA PHE A 49 32.42 -3.36 0.87
C PHE A 49 31.98 -4.50 -0.07
N HIS A 50 30.70 -4.89 0.01
CA HIS A 50 30.12 -5.92 -0.85
C HIS A 50 29.37 -5.31 -2.02
N ASP A 51 28.92 -6.16 -2.94
CA ASP A 51 28.13 -5.72 -4.09
C ASP A 51 26.85 -5.01 -3.61
N VAL A 52 26.63 -3.79 -4.10
CA VAL A 52 25.45 -2.98 -3.79
C VAL A 52 24.16 -3.62 -4.32
N ASP A 53 24.27 -4.53 -5.29
CA ASP A 53 23.16 -5.26 -5.87
C ASP A 53 22.82 -6.55 -5.09
N ASP A 54 23.56 -6.88 -4.03
CA ASP A 54 23.20 -7.99 -3.15
C ASP A 54 22.36 -7.50 -1.96
N TYR A 55 21.15 -8.07 -1.80
CA TYR A 55 20.31 -7.75 -0.64
C TYR A 55 20.95 -8.28 0.66
N ASN A 56 21.20 -7.39 1.62
CA ASN A 56 21.67 -7.77 2.95
C ASN A 56 20.52 -7.70 3.97
N PRO A 57 20.02 -8.85 4.49
CA PRO A 57 18.90 -8.88 5.43
C PRO A 57 19.23 -8.25 6.79
N TYR A 58 20.49 -8.30 7.24
CA TYR A 58 20.91 -7.66 8.50
C TYR A 58 21.04 -6.16 8.37
N MET A 59 21.54 -5.68 7.23
CA MET A 59 21.52 -4.25 6.89
C MET A 59 20.08 -3.73 6.80
N SER A 60 19.17 -4.55 6.28
CA SER A 60 17.75 -4.22 6.23
C SER A 60 17.11 -4.15 7.63
N TRP A 61 17.41 -5.11 8.50
CA TRP A 61 17.00 -5.04 9.90
C TRP A 61 17.56 -3.78 10.59
N ALA A 62 18.86 -3.51 10.46
CA ALA A 62 19.51 -2.33 11.02
C ALA A 62 18.89 -1.03 10.52
N GLY A 63 18.67 -0.92 9.21
CA GLY A 63 18.04 0.25 8.59
C GLY A 63 16.64 0.51 9.14
N MET A 64 15.80 -0.52 9.24
CA MET A 64 14.47 -0.36 9.82
C MET A 64 14.50 0.02 11.31
N ALA A 65 15.46 -0.50 12.08
CA ALA A 65 15.64 -0.13 13.49
C ALA A 65 16.01 1.36 13.65
N ILE A 66 16.87 1.88 12.78
CA ILE A 66 17.21 3.30 12.74
C ILE A 66 15.98 4.13 12.33
N CYS A 67 15.24 3.72 11.30
CA CYS A 67 13.99 4.39 10.88
C CYS A 67 12.97 4.46 12.02
N LEU A 68 12.79 3.38 12.77
CA LEU A 68 11.88 3.30 13.92
C LEU A 68 12.24 4.35 14.98
N SER A 69 13.52 4.56 15.24
CA SER A 69 13.98 5.60 16.19
C SER A 69 13.75 7.03 15.70
N GLY A 70 13.43 7.23 14.41
CA GLY A 70 13.07 8.54 13.83
C GLY A 70 11.68 9.02 14.26
N TYR A 71 10.77 8.10 14.62
CA TYR A 71 9.41 8.47 15.01
C TYR A 71 9.36 9.17 16.37
N LYS A 72 8.42 10.11 16.49
CA LYS A 72 8.10 10.87 17.70
C LYS A 72 9.32 11.49 18.42
N ASN A 73 10.34 11.91 17.67
CA ASN A 73 11.38 12.82 18.15
C ASN A 73 10.81 14.24 18.23
N LEU A 74 10.52 14.71 19.44
CA LEU A 74 9.79 15.95 19.69
C LEU A 74 10.63 16.89 20.57
N PRO A 75 10.33 18.21 20.58
CA PRO A 75 10.96 19.14 21.53
C PRO A 75 10.90 18.62 22.97
N SER A 76 9.76 18.03 23.37
CA SER A 76 9.50 17.53 24.73
C SER A 76 10.42 16.39 25.18
N ASN A 77 11.02 15.64 24.25
CA ASN A 77 11.99 14.59 24.55
C ASN A 77 13.42 14.95 24.13
N GLY A 78 13.66 16.19 23.70
CA GLY A 78 14.96 16.67 23.24
C GLY A 78 15.43 15.97 21.97
N TYR A 79 14.52 15.43 21.15
CA TYR A 79 14.83 14.68 19.93
C TYR A 79 15.82 13.52 20.13
N ARG A 80 15.78 12.90 21.32
CA ARG A 80 16.84 12.02 21.81
C ARG A 80 16.96 10.69 21.08
N TYR A 81 15.90 10.16 20.51
CA TYR A 81 15.87 8.76 20.03
C TYR A 81 16.74 8.59 18.80
N ILE A 82 16.53 9.43 17.78
CA ILE A 82 17.32 9.34 16.55
C ILE A 82 18.78 9.76 16.78
N ALA A 83 19.00 10.78 17.60
CA ALA A 83 20.35 11.21 17.98
C ALA A 83 21.11 10.09 18.71
N LYS A 84 20.44 9.38 19.63
CA LYS A 84 20.99 8.23 20.34
C LYS A 84 21.30 7.08 19.39
N SER A 85 20.42 6.77 18.43
CA SER A 85 20.69 5.75 17.41
C SER A 85 21.95 6.04 16.62
N PHE A 86 22.08 7.27 16.11
CA PHE A 86 23.25 7.67 15.32
C PHE A 86 24.52 7.68 16.18
N ALA A 87 24.46 8.16 17.42
CA ALA A 87 25.60 8.16 18.33
C ALA A 87 26.04 6.73 18.72
N ASN A 88 25.09 5.82 18.97
CA ASN A 88 25.36 4.41 19.27
C ASN A 88 25.85 3.66 18.03
N LEU A 89 25.42 4.07 16.84
CA LEU A 89 26.03 3.69 15.56
C LEU A 89 27.41 4.34 15.39
N GLY A 90 27.98 5.07 16.35
CA GLY A 90 29.30 5.67 16.21
C GLY A 90 29.40 6.79 15.16
N CYS A 91 28.26 7.34 14.72
CA CYS A 91 28.26 8.52 13.86
C CYS A 91 28.74 9.76 14.63
N ARG A 92 29.56 10.56 13.96
CA ARG A 92 29.92 11.93 14.36
C ARG A 92 29.14 12.93 13.52
N ASP A 93 29.21 14.19 13.95
CA ASP A 93 28.56 15.32 13.28
C ASP A 93 27.10 15.05 12.92
N ILE A 94 26.35 14.59 13.92
CA ILE A 94 24.95 14.21 13.76
C ILE A 94 24.11 15.48 13.52
N ASP A 95 23.48 15.55 12.36
CA ASP A 95 22.58 16.65 11.98
C ASP A 95 21.14 16.16 11.95
N ILE A 96 20.34 16.67 12.89
CA ILE A 96 18.89 16.44 12.99
C ILE A 96 18.10 17.75 12.85
N THR A 97 18.72 18.80 12.29
CA THR A 97 18.14 20.15 12.28
C THR A 97 16.81 20.24 11.55
N SER A 98 16.54 19.37 10.56
CA SER A 98 15.23 19.30 9.91
C SER A 98 14.11 18.97 10.90
N TYR A 99 14.37 18.18 11.95
CA TYR A 99 13.38 17.87 12.99
C TYR A 99 12.97 19.10 13.80
N TYR A 100 13.88 20.06 13.98
CA TYR A 100 13.59 21.27 14.74
C TYR A 100 12.59 22.14 14.01
N HIS A 101 12.68 22.24 12.69
CA HIS A 101 11.80 23.09 11.88
C HIS A 101 10.45 22.43 11.57
N LEU A 102 10.41 21.11 11.47
CA LEU A 102 9.25 20.36 10.99
C LEU A 102 8.37 19.77 12.11
N ASN A 103 8.87 19.77 13.35
CA ASN A 103 8.08 19.42 14.54
C ASN A 103 7.75 20.65 15.41
N ASP A 104 8.15 21.85 14.99
CA ASP A 104 7.72 23.10 15.64
C ASP A 104 6.33 23.45 15.09
N GLU A 105 5.39 23.77 15.98
CA GLU A 105 3.95 23.92 15.73
C GLU A 105 3.59 25.20 14.95
N ASN A 106 4.43 25.61 13.99
CA ASN A 106 4.13 26.75 13.14
C ASN A 106 3.16 26.35 12.03
N GLN A 107 1.89 26.22 12.39
CA GLN A 107 0.78 25.90 11.46
C GLN A 107 0.77 26.80 10.22
N VAL A 108 1.23 28.05 10.31
CA VAL A 108 1.26 28.99 9.17
C VAL A 108 2.34 28.61 8.14
N ALA A 109 3.52 28.17 8.58
CA ALA A 109 4.57 27.72 7.66
C ALA A 109 4.21 26.40 6.95
N VAL A 110 3.45 25.56 7.65
CA VAL A 110 2.98 24.25 7.18
C VAL A 110 1.80 24.39 6.20
N MET A 111 0.91 25.37 6.39
CA MET A 111 -0.17 25.69 5.44
C MET A 111 0.30 26.18 4.06
N HIS A 112 1.58 26.53 3.89
CA HIS A 112 2.12 27.10 2.64
C HIS A 112 3.21 26.26 1.97
N ASN A 113 3.71 25.20 2.63
CA ASN A 113 4.67 24.28 2.05
C ASN A 113 4.45 22.89 2.63
N VAL A 114 3.79 22.03 1.87
CA VAL A 114 3.44 20.66 2.29
C VAL A 114 4.46 19.61 1.83
N ASP A 115 5.43 20.00 1.00
CA ASP A 115 6.52 19.16 0.51
C ASP A 115 7.65 18.99 1.52
N GLN A 116 7.28 18.43 2.67
CA GLN A 116 8.15 18.34 3.84
C GLN A 116 8.44 16.90 4.24
N LEU A 117 9.60 16.74 4.87
CA LEU A 117 10.07 15.50 5.48
C LEU A 117 11.26 15.79 6.41
N ALA A 118 11.22 15.27 7.63
CA ALA A 118 12.41 15.24 8.50
C ALA A 118 13.37 14.10 8.15
N TYR A 119 14.67 14.39 8.22
CA TYR A 119 15.76 13.44 8.03
C TYR A 119 16.90 13.67 9.02
N ALA A 120 17.74 12.66 9.18
CA ALA A 120 18.94 12.73 10.00
C ALA A 120 20.17 12.37 9.15
N PHE A 121 21.26 13.12 9.35
CA PHE A 121 22.56 12.82 8.78
C PHE A 121 23.58 12.51 9.87
N GLY A 122 24.55 11.69 9.53
CA GLY A 122 25.69 11.36 10.36
C GLY A 122 26.72 10.65 9.51
N HIS A 123 27.98 10.68 9.94
CA HIS A 123 29.01 9.92 9.25
C HIS A 123 29.93 9.22 10.22
N ARG A 124 30.54 8.12 9.79
CA ARG A 124 31.51 7.35 10.57
C ARG A 124 32.51 6.69 9.64
N THR A 125 33.66 6.31 10.18
CA THR A 125 34.57 5.42 9.47
C THR A 125 34.09 3.97 9.62
N VAL A 126 34.04 3.24 8.51
CA VAL A 126 33.79 1.80 8.44
C VAL A 126 35.01 1.09 7.88
N LYS A 127 35.13 -0.19 8.21
CA LYS A 127 36.31 -0.99 7.88
C LYS A 127 35.92 -2.33 7.30
N ASP A 128 36.59 -2.73 6.23
CA ASP A 128 36.50 -4.08 5.69
C ASP A 128 37.22 -5.06 6.63
N ALA A 129 36.50 -6.08 7.10
CA ALA A 129 37.05 -7.09 8.00
C ALA A 129 38.13 -7.96 7.33
N ALA A 130 38.06 -8.17 6.01
CA ALA A 130 38.98 -9.01 5.24
C ALA A 130 40.26 -8.29 4.84
N THR A 131 40.14 -7.06 4.31
CA THR A 131 41.29 -6.30 3.79
C THR A 131 41.85 -5.28 4.78
N GLY A 132 41.04 -4.87 5.77
CA GLY A 132 41.37 -3.78 6.68
C GLY A 132 41.25 -2.38 6.06
N GLU A 133 40.72 -2.28 4.83
CA GLU A 133 40.45 -1.00 4.16
C GLU A 133 39.46 -0.16 4.96
N GLU A 134 39.77 1.12 5.16
CA GLU A 134 38.90 2.08 5.85
C GLU A 134 38.30 3.07 4.85
N ARG A 135 36.99 3.29 4.98
CA ARG A 135 36.22 4.23 4.16
C ARG A 135 35.30 5.05 5.07
N GLU A 136 35.00 6.26 4.65
CA GLU A 136 33.96 7.04 5.31
C GLU A 136 32.58 6.56 4.87
N LEU A 137 31.64 6.41 5.79
CA LEU A 137 30.24 6.10 5.54
C LEU A 137 29.38 7.29 5.95
N VAL A 138 28.59 7.82 5.03
CA VAL A 138 27.51 8.76 5.32
C VAL A 138 26.20 8.01 5.43
N VAL A 139 25.46 8.24 6.51
CA VAL A 139 24.14 7.67 6.76
C VAL A 139 23.10 8.77 6.66
N MET A 140 22.10 8.56 5.82
CA MET A 140 20.93 9.41 5.68
C MET A 140 19.67 8.61 6.01
N MET A 141 18.97 9.01 7.06
CA MET A 141 17.68 8.41 7.42
C MET A 141 16.55 9.41 7.18
N LEU A 142 15.55 8.96 6.43
CA LEU A 142 14.33 9.68 6.07
C LEU A 142 13.17 9.15 6.93
N ARG A 143 12.59 10.00 7.78
CA ARG A 143 11.48 9.60 8.67
C ARG A 143 10.21 9.34 7.86
N GLY A 144 9.30 8.51 8.34
CA GLY A 144 7.91 8.60 7.89
C GLY A 144 7.19 9.81 8.47
N THR A 145 5.85 9.81 8.40
CA THR A 145 5.02 10.93 8.84
C THR A 145 5.10 11.16 10.35
N SER A 146 5.24 12.42 10.76
CA SER A 146 5.00 12.85 12.13
C SER A 146 3.53 13.19 12.42
N ASP A 147 3.24 13.73 13.60
CA ASP A 147 1.91 14.29 13.94
C ASP A 147 1.66 15.65 13.24
N SER A 148 2.35 15.92 12.12
CA SER A 148 2.33 17.18 11.38
C SER A 148 1.94 16.95 9.91
N ALA A 149 1.87 18.02 9.12
CA ALA A 149 1.33 17.98 7.76
C ALA A 149 2.27 17.40 6.69
N GLU A 150 3.31 16.67 7.09
CA GLU A 150 4.21 15.97 6.16
C GLU A 150 3.45 15.03 5.21
N TRP A 151 2.28 14.49 5.61
CA TRP A 151 1.51 13.58 4.74
C TRP A 151 0.69 14.27 3.66
N LEU A 152 0.49 15.60 3.72
CA LEU A 152 -0.38 16.32 2.81
C LEU A 152 0.03 16.17 1.35
N SER A 153 1.33 16.33 1.04
CA SER A 153 1.77 16.20 -0.36
C SER A 153 1.77 14.77 -0.90
N ASN A 154 1.25 13.78 -0.16
CA ASN A 154 0.92 12.48 -0.72
C ASN A 154 -0.29 12.54 -1.68
N SER A 155 -1.17 13.54 -1.57
CA SER A 155 -2.25 13.75 -2.55
C SER A 155 -1.77 14.53 -3.79
N GLU A 156 -0.59 15.15 -3.74
CA GLU A 156 0.02 15.94 -4.81
C GLU A 156 0.75 15.05 -5.83
N VAL A 157 -0.01 14.25 -6.55
CA VAL A 157 0.52 13.28 -7.53
C VAL A 157 1.03 14.00 -8.78
N ALA A 158 0.23 14.86 -9.40
CA ALA A 158 0.49 15.51 -10.70
C ALA A 158 -0.09 16.93 -10.81
N ASP A 159 -0.10 17.67 -9.70
CA ASP A 159 -0.76 18.97 -9.55
C ASP A 159 -0.34 20.00 -10.62
N SER A 160 0.93 20.02 -11.01
CA SER A 160 1.48 20.96 -11.99
C SER A 160 0.93 20.78 -13.41
N VAL A 161 0.30 19.63 -13.70
CA VAL A 161 -0.30 19.28 -14.99
C VAL A 161 -1.78 18.91 -14.87
N ALA A 162 -2.41 19.23 -13.73
CA ALA A 162 -3.82 18.95 -13.46
C ALA A 162 -4.78 19.57 -14.51
N ASP A 163 -4.31 20.58 -15.25
CA ASP A 163 -5.05 21.29 -16.30
C ASP A 163 -5.11 20.55 -17.65
N GLY A 164 -4.30 19.51 -17.89
CA GLY A 164 -4.59 18.54 -18.96
C GLY A 164 -3.43 17.85 -19.66
N ASP A 165 -2.18 18.30 -19.54
CA ASP A 165 -1.05 17.62 -20.20
C ASP A 165 -0.36 16.58 -19.30
N PHE A 166 -1.11 15.52 -18.97
CA PHE A 166 -0.61 14.40 -18.16
C PHE A 166 0.50 13.58 -18.86
N SER A 167 0.81 13.83 -20.13
CA SER A 167 1.97 13.21 -20.80
C SER A 167 3.31 13.64 -20.19
N ARG A 168 3.32 14.77 -19.47
CA ARG A 168 4.48 15.31 -18.75
C ARG A 168 4.64 14.72 -17.34
N PHE A 169 3.64 14.00 -16.83
CA PHE A 169 3.72 13.35 -15.52
C PHE A 169 4.75 12.22 -15.59
N THR A 170 5.81 12.33 -14.80
CA THR A 170 6.91 11.35 -14.75
C THR A 170 7.14 10.82 -13.34
N TYR A 171 6.95 11.68 -12.34
CA TYR A 171 7.14 11.40 -10.93
C TYR A 171 5.96 11.94 -10.15
N HIS A 172 5.63 11.27 -9.05
CA HIS A 172 4.82 11.87 -8.01
C HIS A 172 5.44 13.19 -7.58
N GLU A 173 4.72 14.29 -7.80
CA GLU A 173 5.29 15.63 -7.68
C GLU A 173 5.75 15.93 -6.25
N GLY A 174 4.90 15.68 -5.25
CA GLY A 174 5.28 15.90 -3.86
C GLY A 174 6.53 15.12 -3.44
N PHE A 175 6.63 13.84 -3.80
CA PHE A 175 7.82 13.03 -3.50
C PHE A 175 9.07 13.54 -4.22
N MET A 176 8.98 13.95 -5.49
CA MET A 176 10.11 14.47 -6.25
C MET A 176 10.60 15.81 -5.69
N LEU A 177 9.69 16.72 -5.34
CA LEU A 177 10.04 18.03 -4.77
C LEU A 177 10.77 17.86 -3.44
N THR A 178 10.25 17.01 -2.55
CA THR A 178 10.92 16.72 -1.27
C THR A 178 12.24 15.97 -1.46
N ALA A 179 12.33 15.03 -2.41
CA ALA A 179 13.57 14.33 -2.74
C ALA A 179 14.68 15.31 -3.17
N ARG A 180 14.38 16.24 -4.09
CA ARG A 180 15.34 17.27 -4.52
C ARG A 180 15.80 18.18 -3.39
N LYS A 181 14.89 18.59 -2.50
CA LYS A 181 15.25 19.36 -1.31
C LYS A 181 16.22 18.57 -0.42
N SER A 182 15.88 17.31 -0.12
CA SER A 182 16.69 16.46 0.74
C SER A 182 18.07 16.16 0.14
N LEU A 183 18.18 16.04 -1.19
CA LEU A 183 19.45 15.90 -1.92
C LEU A 183 20.33 17.15 -1.77
N ALA A 184 19.74 18.34 -1.87
CA ALA A 184 20.46 19.61 -1.69
C ALA A 184 20.98 19.78 -0.26
N ASP A 185 20.19 19.33 0.73
CA ASP A 185 20.59 19.38 2.14
C ASP A 185 21.66 18.32 2.46
N LEU A 186 21.58 17.12 1.87
CA LEU A 186 22.65 16.12 1.94
C LEU A 186 23.96 16.66 1.36
N LYS A 187 23.92 17.31 0.19
CA LYS A 187 25.09 17.98 -0.41
C LYS A 187 25.67 19.04 0.53
N THR A 188 24.82 19.83 1.16
CA THR A 188 25.23 20.87 2.12
C THR A 188 25.91 20.25 3.33
N TYR A 189 25.36 19.16 3.87
CA TYR A 189 25.94 18.39 4.97
C TYR A 189 27.34 17.87 4.60
N ILE A 190 27.47 17.16 3.47
CA ILE A 190 28.74 16.63 2.96
C ILE A 190 29.80 17.74 2.82
N GLY A 191 29.43 18.88 2.23
CA GLY A 191 30.33 20.02 2.06
C GLY A 191 30.74 20.68 3.38
N ARG A 192 29.80 20.82 4.33
CA ARG A 192 30.07 21.39 5.67
C ARG A 192 31.11 20.57 6.43
N HIS A 193 31.03 19.25 6.34
CA HIS A 193 31.93 18.30 7.02
C HIS A 193 33.12 17.87 6.16
N ARG A 194 33.27 18.42 4.94
CA ARG A 194 34.38 18.18 4.00
C ARG A 194 34.61 16.69 3.71
N ILE A 195 33.52 15.94 3.54
CA ILE A 195 33.56 14.52 3.23
C ILE A 195 33.85 14.35 1.73
N ASP A 196 34.91 13.63 1.38
CA ASP A 196 35.24 13.30 -0.01
C ASP A 196 34.44 12.07 -0.47
N MET A 197 33.33 12.31 -1.17
CA MET A 197 32.44 11.25 -1.61
C MET A 197 33.01 10.34 -2.71
N ARG A 198 34.14 10.68 -3.35
CA ARG A 198 34.77 9.85 -4.40
C ARG A 198 35.39 8.55 -3.87
N GLY A 199 35.48 8.42 -2.55
CA GLY A 199 35.93 7.20 -1.87
C GLY A 199 35.18 6.98 -0.57
N ALA A 200 33.94 7.48 -0.48
CA ALA A 200 33.07 7.29 0.67
C ALA A 200 31.82 6.50 0.27
N LYS A 201 31.24 5.81 1.24
CA LYS A 201 30.01 5.04 1.12
C LYS A 201 28.81 5.90 1.50
N LEU A 202 27.66 5.68 0.87
CA LEU A 202 26.41 6.34 1.20
C LEU A 202 25.33 5.31 1.49
N TRP A 203 24.65 5.44 2.63
CA TRP A 203 23.51 4.62 3.01
C TRP A 203 22.26 5.47 3.21
N VAL A 204 21.29 5.27 2.33
CA VAL A 204 19.98 5.95 2.38
C VAL A 204 18.92 4.97 2.84
N ILE A 205 18.22 5.33 3.92
CA ILE A 205 17.14 4.51 4.49
C ILE A 205 15.89 5.33 4.76
N GLY A 206 14.71 4.73 4.61
CA GLY A 206 13.46 5.39 4.97
C GLY A 206 12.28 4.43 5.14
N HIS A 207 11.30 4.84 5.94
CA HIS A 207 10.03 4.11 6.15
C HIS A 207 8.82 4.96 5.73
N SER A 208 7.75 4.33 5.23
CA SER A 208 6.48 4.98 4.85
C SER A 208 6.70 6.13 3.84
N ARG A 209 6.23 7.35 4.12
CA ARG A 209 6.51 8.52 3.27
C ARG A 209 8.03 8.74 3.05
N GLY A 210 8.84 8.57 4.09
CA GLY A 210 10.29 8.66 3.99
C GLY A 210 10.87 7.61 3.05
N ALA A 211 10.26 6.43 2.97
CA ALA A 211 10.63 5.38 2.02
C ALA A 211 10.31 5.76 0.57
N ALA A 212 9.16 6.39 0.32
CA ALA A 212 8.79 6.87 -1.01
C ALA A 212 9.76 7.96 -1.52
N ILE A 213 10.11 8.91 -0.66
CA ILE A 213 11.08 9.97 -0.96
C ILE A 213 12.48 9.39 -1.10
N ALA A 214 12.88 8.43 -0.25
CA ALA A 214 14.15 7.73 -0.35
C ALA A 214 14.29 6.96 -1.68
N ASN A 215 13.21 6.32 -2.15
CA ASN A 215 13.20 5.62 -3.44
C ASN A 215 13.46 6.57 -4.62
N VAL A 216 12.76 7.71 -4.67
CA VAL A 216 12.96 8.73 -5.71
C VAL A 216 14.34 9.39 -5.60
N LEU A 217 14.77 9.72 -4.37
CA LEU A 217 16.09 10.28 -4.08
C LEU A 217 17.21 9.34 -4.54
N ALA A 218 17.09 8.04 -4.26
CA ALA A 218 18.06 7.04 -4.65
C ALA A 218 18.19 6.95 -6.17
N ALA A 219 17.08 6.95 -6.90
CA ALA A 219 17.11 6.99 -8.37
C ALA A 219 17.81 8.26 -8.90
N LEU A 220 17.59 9.43 -8.28
CA LEU A 220 18.31 10.66 -8.65
C LEU A 220 19.82 10.54 -8.41
N ILE A 221 20.23 9.86 -7.32
CA ILE A 221 21.64 9.63 -7.00
C ILE A 221 22.25 8.64 -8.00
N ASP A 222 21.58 7.51 -8.29
CA ASP A 222 22.05 6.53 -9.28
C ASP A 222 22.24 7.19 -10.66
N GLU A 223 21.30 8.05 -11.09
CA GLU A 223 21.44 8.81 -12.33
C GLU A 223 22.59 9.82 -12.29
N ASP A 224 22.84 10.46 -11.15
CA ASP A 224 23.99 11.33 -10.96
C ASP A 224 25.30 10.56 -11.08
N THR A 225 25.37 9.29 -10.65
CA THR A 225 26.57 8.44 -10.81
C THR A 225 26.95 8.20 -12.28
N GLN A 226 25.98 8.28 -13.21
CA GLN A 226 26.22 8.12 -14.64
C GLN A 226 26.86 9.35 -15.29
N ARG A 227 26.92 10.48 -14.57
CA ARG A 227 27.56 11.70 -15.06
C ARG A 227 29.08 11.64 -14.88
N PRO A 228 29.85 12.41 -15.69
CA PRO A 228 31.28 12.60 -15.45
C PRO A 228 31.56 13.00 -14.00
N ALA A 229 32.59 12.41 -13.39
CA ALA A 229 32.87 12.51 -11.94
C ALA A 229 33.09 13.95 -11.42
N ASP A 230 33.46 14.89 -12.29
CA ASP A 230 33.62 16.32 -11.99
C ASP A 230 32.30 17.12 -12.05
N SER A 231 31.24 16.54 -12.61
CA SER A 231 29.91 17.15 -12.78
C SER A 231 28.83 16.56 -11.85
N ARG A 232 29.17 15.53 -11.07
CA ARG A 232 28.27 14.88 -10.12
C ARG A 232 27.88 15.83 -8.98
N VAL A 233 26.63 15.76 -8.54
CA VAL A 233 26.07 16.56 -7.44
C VAL A 233 26.58 16.09 -6.08
N ILE A 234 26.57 14.78 -5.84
CA ILE A 234 27.01 14.17 -4.58
C ILE A 234 28.45 13.66 -4.69
N GLY A 235 28.81 13.08 -5.84
CA GLY A 235 30.16 12.58 -6.11
C GLY A 235 30.43 11.15 -5.63
N VAL A 236 29.41 10.45 -5.09
CA VAL A 236 29.48 9.02 -4.77
C VAL A 236 29.50 8.17 -6.05
N ASP A 237 30.19 7.04 -6.02
CA ASP A 237 30.12 6.03 -7.07
C ASP A 237 28.91 5.10 -6.84
N ARG A 238 28.40 4.50 -7.92
CA ARG A 238 27.26 3.58 -7.85
C ARG A 238 27.57 2.44 -6.87
N ASP A 239 28.75 1.83 -7.02
CA ASP A 239 29.16 0.67 -6.22
C ASP A 239 29.48 1.01 -4.74
N ASP A 240 29.27 2.28 -4.36
CA ASP A 240 29.40 2.78 -3.00
C ASP A 240 28.07 3.28 -2.42
N PHE A 241 26.94 3.06 -3.12
CA PHE A 241 25.63 3.59 -2.76
C PHE A 241 24.58 2.50 -2.48
N TYR A 242 24.03 2.53 -1.27
CA TYR A 242 23.09 1.53 -0.75
C TYR A 242 21.77 2.20 -0.38
N ALA A 243 20.64 1.67 -0.88
CA ALA A 243 19.32 2.22 -0.62
C ALA A 243 18.33 1.15 -0.15
N TYR A 244 17.77 1.33 1.04
CA TYR A 244 16.79 0.42 1.63
C TYR A 244 15.55 1.18 2.06
N THR A 245 14.39 0.80 1.52
CA THR A 245 13.11 1.46 1.78
C THR A 245 12.12 0.47 2.35
N TYR A 246 11.26 0.92 3.26
CA TYR A 246 10.29 0.08 3.96
C TYR A 246 8.90 0.71 3.82
N SER A 247 7.93 -0.04 3.30
CA SER A 247 6.61 0.52 2.99
C SER A 247 6.65 1.71 2.00
N ALA A 248 7.48 1.65 0.96
CA ALA A 248 7.53 2.75 -0.02
C ALA A 248 6.27 2.79 -0.91
N SER A 249 5.63 3.96 -0.97
CA SER A 249 4.64 4.27 -2.00
C SER A 249 5.27 4.31 -3.40
N ARG A 250 4.44 4.26 -4.44
CA ARG A 250 4.89 4.31 -5.83
C ARG A 250 5.17 5.75 -6.24
N GLY A 251 6.33 6.00 -6.86
CA GLY A 251 6.85 7.35 -7.07
C GLY A 251 7.05 7.78 -8.52
N THR A 252 6.93 6.87 -9.50
CA THR A 252 7.21 7.19 -10.91
C THR A 252 6.38 6.37 -11.90
N VAL A 253 6.10 6.91 -13.09
CA VAL A 253 5.51 6.17 -14.22
C VAL A 253 6.55 5.74 -15.26
N ARG A 254 7.85 5.93 -14.96
CA ARG A 254 8.94 5.62 -15.88
C ARG A 254 9.10 4.13 -16.12
N ASP A 255 9.14 3.71 -17.39
CA ASP A 255 9.27 2.31 -17.81
C ASP A 255 10.66 1.71 -17.54
N ASP A 256 11.66 2.55 -17.26
CA ASP A 256 13.00 2.12 -16.92
C ASP A 256 13.26 1.96 -15.42
N ALA A 257 12.23 2.10 -14.57
CA ALA A 257 12.38 2.04 -13.11
C ALA A 257 12.96 0.71 -12.58
N GLY A 258 12.86 -0.38 -13.34
CA GLY A 258 13.44 -1.69 -13.03
C GLY A 258 14.76 -2.01 -13.73
N LYS A 259 15.45 -1.03 -14.35
CA LYS A 259 16.74 -1.26 -15.01
C LYS A 259 17.85 -1.59 -14.00
N PRO A 260 18.93 -2.29 -14.41
CA PRO A 260 20.07 -2.61 -13.55
C PRO A 260 20.68 -1.41 -12.81
N LEU A 261 20.62 -0.21 -13.40
CA LEU A 261 21.07 1.04 -12.77
C LEU A 261 20.51 1.22 -11.34
N PHE A 262 19.26 0.81 -11.11
CA PHE A 262 18.53 1.00 -9.86
C PHE A 262 18.51 -0.26 -8.99
N ALA A 263 19.30 -1.29 -9.32
CA ALA A 263 19.22 -2.59 -8.65
C ALA A 263 19.58 -2.50 -7.15
N ASN A 264 20.44 -1.57 -6.74
CA ASN A 264 20.84 -1.27 -5.36
C ASN A 264 19.73 -0.64 -4.50
N ILE A 265 18.55 -0.38 -5.08
CA ILE A 265 17.36 0.11 -4.37
C ILE A 265 16.46 -1.07 -4.01
N PHE A 266 16.39 -1.39 -2.71
CA PHE A 266 15.56 -2.46 -2.17
C PHE A 266 14.32 -1.89 -1.47
N ASN A 267 13.12 -2.29 -1.92
CA ASN A 267 11.85 -1.88 -1.33
C ASN A 267 11.20 -3.06 -0.58
N VAL A 268 11.28 -3.06 0.74
CA VAL A 268 10.63 -4.07 1.58
C VAL A 268 9.16 -3.71 1.76
N VAL A 269 8.27 -4.63 1.40
CA VAL A 269 6.82 -4.46 1.36
C VAL A 269 6.13 -5.55 2.18
N ASN A 270 5.27 -5.15 3.11
CA ASN A 270 4.30 -6.05 3.70
C ASN A 270 3.10 -6.18 2.75
N PRO A 271 2.73 -7.39 2.26
CA PRO A 271 1.63 -7.55 1.31
C PRO A 271 0.28 -7.00 1.80
N GLU A 272 0.08 -7.02 3.12
CA GLU A 272 -1.13 -6.55 3.82
C GLU A 272 -1.16 -5.02 4.00
N ASP A 273 -0.03 -4.34 3.80
CA ASP A 273 0.07 -2.89 3.93
C ASP A 273 -0.45 -2.18 2.66
N TYR A 274 -1.33 -1.20 2.87
CA TYR A 274 -1.96 -0.47 1.78
C TYR A 274 -1.12 0.71 1.27
N ILE A 275 -0.17 1.24 2.06
CA ILE A 275 0.64 2.39 1.66
C ILE A 275 1.50 2.10 0.41
N PRO A 276 2.12 0.91 0.27
CA PRO A 276 2.79 0.50 -0.95
C PRO A 276 1.85 0.30 -2.15
N ARG A 277 0.54 0.31 -1.94
CA ARG A 277 -0.50 0.24 -2.99
C ARG A 277 -0.96 1.60 -3.48
N LEU A 278 -0.42 2.68 -2.91
CA LEU A 278 -0.76 4.04 -3.29
C LEU A 278 0.42 4.73 -3.99
N PRO A 279 0.15 5.53 -5.04
CA PRO A 279 -1.05 5.49 -5.87
C PRO A 279 -1.22 4.12 -6.58
N PRO A 280 -2.42 3.78 -7.09
CA PRO A 280 -2.72 2.43 -7.55
C PRO A 280 -1.88 2.04 -8.78
N SER A 281 -1.42 0.78 -8.84
CA SER A 281 -0.59 0.32 -9.96
C SER A 281 -1.29 0.38 -11.31
N GLY A 282 -2.63 0.42 -11.33
CA GLY A 282 -3.43 0.58 -12.53
C GLY A 282 -3.11 1.85 -13.33
N TRP A 283 -2.51 2.88 -12.71
CA TRP A 283 -2.04 4.09 -13.37
C TRP A 283 -0.70 3.92 -14.09
N GLY A 284 -0.09 2.74 -14.03
CA GLY A 284 1.27 2.50 -14.50
C GLY A 284 2.35 3.04 -13.56
N ILE A 285 1.98 3.66 -12.44
CA ILE A 285 2.94 4.13 -11.44
C ILE A 285 3.59 2.95 -10.71
N ARG A 286 4.87 3.08 -10.37
CA ARG A 286 5.75 2.06 -9.80
C ARG A 286 6.86 2.66 -8.94
N ARG A 287 7.66 1.80 -8.34
CA ARG A 287 8.89 2.15 -7.59
C ARG A 287 10.12 1.87 -8.46
N PHE A 288 11.21 2.57 -8.17
CA PHE A 288 12.53 2.19 -8.66
C PHE A 288 13.07 0.98 -7.91
N GLY A 289 13.88 0.17 -8.58
CA GLY A 289 14.58 -0.96 -7.98
C GLY A 289 13.72 -2.22 -7.79
N ARG A 290 14.00 -2.97 -6.72
CA ARG A 290 13.43 -4.30 -6.48
C ARG A 290 12.46 -4.29 -5.30
N ASP A 291 11.26 -4.82 -5.52
CA ASP A 291 10.29 -5.07 -4.46
C ASP A 291 10.54 -6.43 -3.80
N LEU A 292 10.74 -6.43 -2.48
CA LEU A 292 10.93 -7.60 -1.64
C LEU A 292 9.74 -7.74 -0.70
N PHE A 293 9.11 -8.91 -0.66
CA PHE A 293 7.87 -9.10 0.09
C PHE A 293 8.08 -9.88 1.37
N LEU A 294 7.65 -9.29 2.49
CA LEU A 294 7.60 -9.99 3.77
C LEU A 294 6.56 -11.12 3.71
N PRO A 295 6.80 -12.26 4.38
CA PRO A 295 5.79 -13.30 4.48
C PRO A 295 4.50 -12.79 5.13
N SER A 296 3.38 -13.30 4.62
CA SER A 296 2.04 -13.05 5.15
C SER A 296 1.29 -14.37 5.24
N ILE A 297 0.11 -14.35 5.85
CA ILE A 297 -0.71 -15.56 5.88
C ILE A 297 -1.24 -15.97 4.50
N ALA A 298 -1.33 -15.04 3.54
CA ALA A 298 -1.85 -15.31 2.21
C ALA A 298 -0.74 -15.52 1.16
N THR A 299 0.53 -15.22 1.50
CA THR A 299 1.72 -15.41 0.65
C THR A 299 2.91 -15.81 1.50
N ARG A 300 3.67 -16.82 1.08
CA ARG A 300 4.79 -17.37 1.86
C ARG A 300 4.33 -17.92 3.20
N TYR A 301 3.21 -18.66 3.18
CA TYR A 301 2.54 -19.13 4.39
C TYR A 301 3.46 -19.97 5.28
N ALA A 302 4.26 -20.85 4.68
CA ALA A 302 5.21 -21.69 5.41
C ALA A 302 6.20 -20.85 6.23
N ASP A 303 6.76 -19.80 5.62
CA ASP A 303 7.70 -18.87 6.26
C ASP A 303 7.01 -18.03 7.33
N TYR A 304 5.82 -17.49 7.03
CA TYR A 304 5.02 -16.72 7.99
C TYR A 304 4.75 -17.51 9.29
N ARG A 305 4.48 -18.82 9.18
CA ARG A 305 4.24 -19.66 10.35
C ARG A 305 5.47 -19.88 11.23
N LEU A 306 6.69 -19.76 10.69
CA LEU A 306 7.91 -19.94 11.49
C LEU A 306 7.98 -18.90 12.60
N TYR A 307 7.59 -17.65 12.28
CA TYR A 307 7.75 -16.54 13.22
C TYR A 307 6.45 -16.00 13.82
N ARG A 308 5.27 -16.43 13.36
CA ARG A 308 3.96 -15.82 13.73
C ARG A 308 3.80 -15.61 15.23
N ASP A 309 3.99 -16.64 16.04
CA ASP A 309 3.67 -16.57 17.46
C ASP A 309 4.62 -15.61 18.21
N GLU A 310 5.89 -15.59 17.82
CA GLU A 310 6.87 -14.64 18.35
C GLU A 310 6.63 -13.22 17.86
N PHE A 311 6.19 -13.04 16.61
CA PHE A 311 5.76 -11.75 16.08
C PHE A 311 4.61 -11.19 16.91
N LEU A 312 3.54 -11.97 17.13
CA LEU A 312 2.39 -11.55 17.92
C LEU A 312 2.76 -11.21 19.37
N ALA A 313 3.59 -12.05 19.99
CA ALA A 313 4.07 -11.83 21.36
C ALA A 313 4.94 -10.56 21.47
N THR A 314 5.86 -10.36 20.51
CA THR A 314 6.77 -9.20 20.49
C THR A 314 6.01 -7.91 20.18
N PHE A 315 5.09 -7.95 19.21
CA PHE A 315 4.24 -6.82 18.87
C PHE A 315 3.44 -6.38 20.10
N ARG A 316 2.76 -7.31 20.79
CA ARG A 316 2.04 -7.02 22.03
C ARG A 316 2.93 -6.44 23.12
N LYS A 317 4.16 -6.95 23.26
CA LYS A 317 5.13 -6.42 24.22
C LYS A 317 5.49 -4.97 23.91
N TRP A 318 5.80 -4.65 22.66
CA TRP A 318 6.29 -3.33 22.26
C TRP A 318 5.19 -2.27 22.19
N THR A 319 4.01 -2.65 21.71
CA THR A 319 2.89 -1.72 21.45
C THR A 319 1.86 -1.70 22.57
N ARG A 320 1.85 -2.69 23.47
CA ARG A 320 0.79 -2.97 24.45
C ARG A 320 -0.58 -3.28 23.84
N MET A 321 -0.62 -3.71 22.58
CA MET A 321 -1.82 -4.14 21.88
C MET A 321 -1.60 -5.47 21.15
N ASP A 322 -2.64 -6.30 21.09
CA ASP A 322 -2.65 -7.41 20.14
C ASP A 322 -2.64 -6.87 18.70
N PHE A 323 -2.01 -7.60 17.77
CA PHE A 323 -1.88 -7.17 16.38
C PHE A 323 -3.21 -7.26 15.63
N PRO A 324 -3.78 -6.14 15.14
CA PRO A 324 -4.99 -6.17 14.31
C PRO A 324 -4.58 -6.51 12.86
N ALA A 325 -4.67 -7.77 12.47
CA ALA A 325 -4.27 -8.20 11.12
C ALA A 325 -5.45 -8.18 10.14
N PHE A 326 -5.18 -7.98 8.86
CA PHE A 326 -6.15 -8.30 7.79
C PHE A 326 -6.33 -9.80 7.56
N HIS A 327 -5.49 -10.63 8.18
CA HIS A 327 -5.45 -12.06 7.96
C HIS A 327 -5.30 -12.40 6.45
N GLY A 328 -4.49 -11.62 5.73
CA GLY A 328 -4.27 -11.69 4.28
C GLY A 328 -4.28 -10.32 3.61
N PHE A 329 -4.01 -10.27 2.30
CA PHE A 329 -3.93 -9.01 1.53
C PHE A 329 -5.18 -8.75 0.67
N ALA A 330 -6.29 -9.44 0.94
CA ALA A 330 -7.50 -9.36 0.14
C ALA A 330 -8.20 -7.99 0.23
N GLU A 331 -8.32 -7.46 1.45
CA GLU A 331 -8.86 -6.11 1.71
C GLU A 331 -8.00 -5.04 1.03
N THR A 332 -6.68 -5.18 1.14
CA THR A 332 -5.70 -4.30 0.50
C THR A 332 -5.83 -4.32 -1.04
N ASN A 333 -6.02 -5.50 -1.64
CA ASN A 333 -6.28 -5.62 -3.07
C ASN A 333 -7.65 -5.04 -3.46
N ALA A 334 -8.67 -5.18 -2.61
CA ALA A 334 -10.00 -4.62 -2.86
C ALA A 334 -9.98 -3.08 -2.83
N LEU A 335 -9.24 -2.47 -1.90
CA LEU A 335 -9.00 -1.03 -1.88
C LEU A 335 -8.32 -0.56 -3.17
N GLU A 336 -7.22 -1.20 -3.58
CA GLU A 336 -6.49 -0.81 -4.80
C GLU A 336 -7.37 -0.93 -6.06
N ARG A 337 -8.17 -1.99 -6.18
CA ARG A 337 -9.15 -2.12 -7.27
C ARG A 337 -10.22 -1.02 -7.21
N GLY A 338 -10.79 -0.76 -6.05
CA GLY A 338 -11.79 0.29 -5.86
C GLY A 338 -11.27 1.69 -6.23
N LEU A 339 -9.98 1.94 -6.01
CA LEU A 339 -9.31 3.17 -6.46
C LEU A 339 -9.19 3.25 -7.99
N VAL A 340 -8.78 2.17 -8.65
CA VAL A 340 -8.74 2.12 -10.12
C VAL A 340 -10.13 2.29 -10.72
N ASP A 341 -11.18 1.76 -10.08
CA ASP A 341 -12.57 1.94 -10.54
C ASP A 341 -13.05 3.39 -10.37
N LEU A 342 -12.65 4.03 -9.27
CA LEU A 342 -13.02 5.40 -8.93
C LEU A 342 -12.31 6.44 -9.81
N CYS A 343 -11.03 6.24 -10.09
CA CYS A 343 -10.20 7.11 -10.91
C CYS A 343 -9.22 6.24 -11.71
N PRO A 344 -9.62 5.74 -12.91
CA PRO A 344 -8.80 4.82 -13.70
C PRO A 344 -7.45 5.38 -14.16
N THR A 345 -7.34 6.69 -14.26
CA THR A 345 -6.12 7.39 -14.67
C THR A 345 -5.80 8.54 -13.72
N VAL A 346 -4.55 9.02 -13.77
CA VAL A 346 -4.16 10.27 -13.09
C VAL A 346 -5.02 11.43 -13.58
N ALA A 347 -5.38 11.47 -14.87
CA ALA A 347 -6.28 12.49 -15.40
C ALA A 347 -7.66 12.44 -14.73
N ASP A 348 -8.23 11.25 -14.53
CA ASP A 348 -9.50 11.09 -13.83
C ASP A 348 -9.43 11.58 -12.38
N MET A 349 -8.31 11.36 -11.68
CA MET A 349 -8.12 11.84 -10.31
C MET A 349 -8.29 13.36 -10.19
N TYR A 350 -7.78 14.13 -11.15
CA TYR A 350 -7.78 15.60 -11.12
C TYR A 350 -8.94 16.24 -11.87
N GLN A 351 -9.42 15.63 -12.96
CA GLN A 351 -10.36 16.28 -13.88
C GLN A 351 -11.78 15.73 -13.80
N HIS A 352 -11.96 14.54 -13.23
CA HIS A 352 -13.27 13.91 -13.11
C HIS A 352 -13.94 14.32 -11.80
N LYS A 353 -14.89 15.26 -11.88
CA LYS A 353 -15.75 15.62 -10.75
C LYS A 353 -16.75 14.50 -10.48
N ARG A 354 -16.87 14.09 -9.23
CA ARG A 354 -17.71 12.99 -8.77
C ARG A 354 -18.87 13.49 -7.91
N PHE A 355 -19.94 12.71 -7.90
CA PHE A 355 -21.07 12.95 -7.01
C PHE A 355 -20.73 12.57 -5.57
N SER A 356 -21.02 13.49 -4.65
CA SER A 356 -21.13 13.23 -3.22
C SER A 356 -22.31 13.99 -2.64
N HIS A 357 -22.93 13.48 -1.58
CA HIS A 357 -24.02 14.19 -0.91
C HIS A 357 -23.52 15.45 -0.19
N GLY A 358 -22.23 15.53 0.12
CA GLY A 358 -21.60 16.71 0.70
C GLY A 358 -21.37 17.84 -0.31
N GLY A 359 -21.25 17.51 -1.60
CA GLY A 359 -20.91 18.44 -2.68
C GLY A 359 -20.23 17.74 -3.85
N THR A 360 -19.79 18.50 -4.84
CA THR A 360 -19.09 17.94 -6.02
C THR A 360 -17.59 18.10 -5.86
N VAL A 361 -16.85 16.98 -5.84
CA VAL A 361 -15.38 16.96 -5.67
C VAL A 361 -14.71 15.99 -6.62
N THR A 362 -13.46 16.24 -6.97
CA THR A 362 -12.59 15.25 -7.65
C THR A 362 -12.01 14.28 -6.62
N PHE A 363 -11.42 13.17 -7.09
CA PHE A 363 -10.74 12.27 -6.14
C PHE A 363 -9.51 12.95 -5.51
N SER A 364 -8.77 13.79 -6.24
CA SER A 364 -7.66 14.57 -5.66
C SER A 364 -8.13 15.40 -4.47
N GLN A 365 -9.23 16.15 -4.61
CA GLN A 365 -9.78 16.97 -3.52
C GLN A 365 -10.22 16.12 -2.33
N TYR A 366 -10.90 15.01 -2.60
CA TYR A 366 -11.33 14.10 -1.54
C TYR A 366 -10.15 13.42 -0.83
N PHE A 367 -9.11 13.07 -1.58
CA PHE A 367 -7.90 12.48 -1.03
C PHE A 367 -7.10 13.49 -0.20
N THR A 368 -7.11 14.78 -0.54
CA THR A 368 -6.56 15.83 0.31
C THR A 368 -7.25 15.89 1.68
N LEU A 369 -8.59 15.83 1.72
CA LEU A 369 -9.33 15.75 2.99
C LEU A 369 -8.92 14.53 3.83
N PHE A 370 -8.62 13.40 3.17
CA PHE A 370 -8.10 12.22 3.87
C PHE A 370 -6.68 12.46 4.40
N THR A 371 -5.82 13.10 3.59
CA THR A 371 -4.44 13.39 3.99
C THR A 371 -4.32 14.46 5.08
N ASP A 372 -5.34 15.31 5.24
CA ASP A 372 -5.45 16.31 6.30
C ASP A 372 -5.69 15.69 7.68
N LEU A 373 -6.38 14.53 7.76
CA LEU A 373 -6.75 13.90 9.06
C LEU A 373 -5.57 13.67 10.01
N PRO A 374 -4.40 13.16 9.56
CA PRO A 374 -3.24 12.96 10.42
C PRO A 374 -2.47 14.25 10.72
N ALA A 375 -2.72 15.33 9.96
CA ALA A 375 -1.97 16.58 10.04
C ALA A 375 -2.49 17.54 11.13
N VAL A 376 -3.68 17.29 11.67
CA VAL A 376 -4.38 18.17 12.62
C VAL A 376 -4.68 17.45 13.94
N GLN A 377 -4.82 18.22 15.03
CA GLN A 377 -5.08 17.69 16.37
C GLN A 377 -6.29 18.35 17.02
N GLY A 378 -6.95 17.64 17.94
CA GLY A 378 -8.03 18.18 18.76
C GLY A 378 -9.28 18.53 17.95
N HIS A 379 -9.93 19.65 18.28
CA HIS A 379 -11.19 20.05 17.63
C HIS A 379 -11.10 20.23 16.11
N THR A 380 -9.93 20.58 15.58
CA THR A 380 -9.72 20.66 14.13
C THR A 380 -9.76 19.27 13.49
N GLN A 381 -9.23 18.24 14.16
CA GLN A 381 -9.30 16.86 13.69
C GLN A 381 -10.74 16.35 13.64
N ASP A 382 -11.57 16.70 14.61
CA ASP A 382 -13.00 16.36 14.59
C ASP A 382 -13.72 16.99 13.38
N LEU A 383 -13.35 18.23 13.02
CA LEU A 383 -13.92 18.94 11.86
C LEU A 383 -13.45 18.32 10.54
N GLU A 384 -12.16 18.04 10.37
CA GLU A 384 -11.64 17.39 9.16
C GLU A 384 -12.21 15.98 8.99
N ALA A 385 -12.34 15.21 10.08
CA ALA A 385 -12.99 13.90 10.06
C ALA A 385 -14.46 13.98 9.66
N ALA A 386 -15.17 15.02 10.12
CA ALA A 386 -16.54 15.28 9.72
C ALA A 386 -16.65 15.64 8.23
N GLU A 387 -15.76 16.48 7.71
CA GLU A 387 -15.75 16.85 6.28
C GLU A 387 -15.36 15.65 5.40
N PHE A 388 -14.32 14.88 5.74
CA PHE A 388 -13.98 13.63 5.06
C PHE A 388 -15.15 12.64 5.03
N THR A 389 -15.88 12.50 6.14
CA THR A 389 -17.06 11.62 6.20
C THR A 389 -18.22 12.16 5.37
N LYS A 390 -18.49 13.47 5.45
CA LYS A 390 -19.56 14.16 4.71
C LYS A 390 -19.38 14.01 3.21
N TYR A 391 -18.17 14.26 2.70
CA TYR A 391 -17.86 14.14 1.27
C TYR A 391 -17.65 12.69 0.82
N GLY A 392 -17.38 11.75 1.73
CA GLY A 392 -17.20 10.35 1.38
C GLY A 392 -18.47 9.59 1.01
N SER A 393 -19.64 10.15 1.28
CA SER A 393 -20.92 9.56 0.86
C SER A 393 -21.14 9.66 -0.66
N GLY A 394 -21.82 8.69 -1.28
CA GLY A 394 -21.98 8.65 -2.75
C GLY A 394 -20.86 7.84 -3.42
N THR A 395 -20.23 8.40 -4.45
CA THR A 395 -19.25 7.66 -5.29
C THR A 395 -18.01 7.19 -4.52
N PHE A 396 -17.62 7.91 -3.47
CA PHE A 396 -16.47 7.60 -2.62
C PHE A 396 -16.74 6.58 -1.52
N SER A 397 -17.97 6.05 -1.42
CA SER A 397 -18.43 5.25 -0.29
C SER A 397 -17.59 4.02 0.02
N ASP A 398 -17.05 3.32 -0.99
CA ASP A 398 -16.19 2.15 -0.76
C ASP A 398 -14.82 2.53 -0.20
N PHE A 399 -14.24 3.63 -0.69
CA PHE A 399 -12.99 4.17 -0.14
C PHE A 399 -13.21 4.60 1.32
N LEU A 400 -14.25 5.40 1.57
CA LEU A 400 -14.62 5.81 2.93
C LEU A 400 -14.84 4.59 3.84
N ALA A 401 -15.58 3.59 3.36
CA ALA A 401 -15.87 2.38 4.12
C ALA A 401 -14.58 1.63 4.50
N TYR A 402 -13.62 1.49 3.59
CA TYR A 402 -12.34 0.84 3.92
C TYR A 402 -11.67 1.53 5.12
N PHE A 403 -11.52 2.86 5.11
CA PHE A 403 -10.83 3.56 6.20
C PHE A 403 -11.65 3.57 7.49
N ILE A 404 -12.97 3.71 7.44
CA ILE A 404 -13.82 3.58 8.64
C ILE A 404 -13.61 2.21 9.30
N HIS A 405 -13.68 1.13 8.53
CA HIS A 405 -13.59 -0.22 9.09
C HIS A 405 -12.16 -0.58 9.51
N ASN A 406 -11.16 -0.26 8.69
CA ASN A 406 -9.82 -0.81 8.82
C ASN A 406 -8.80 0.17 9.44
N GLU A 407 -9.00 1.47 9.35
CA GLU A 407 -8.11 2.47 9.96
C GLU A 407 -8.68 2.94 11.30
N ILE A 408 -9.95 3.35 11.31
CA ILE A 408 -10.59 4.01 12.47
C ILE A 408 -11.11 3.00 13.50
N LEU A 409 -11.89 1.99 13.07
CA LEU A 409 -12.54 1.07 14.01
C LEU A 409 -11.71 -0.17 14.32
N GLY A 410 -11.16 -0.81 13.29
CA GLY A 410 -10.42 -2.07 13.40
C GLY A 410 -8.92 -1.90 13.59
N HIS A 411 -8.35 -0.78 13.13
CA HIS A 411 -6.91 -0.50 13.11
C HIS A 411 -6.06 -1.52 12.34
N ASN A 412 -6.67 -2.37 11.51
CA ASN A 412 -5.99 -3.38 10.70
C ASN A 412 -5.02 -2.75 9.68
N ALA A 413 -5.44 -1.65 9.05
CA ALA A 413 -4.64 -0.90 8.10
C ALA A 413 -3.42 -0.28 8.78
N SER A 414 -3.62 0.43 9.89
CA SER A 414 -2.54 1.00 10.69
C SER A 414 -1.61 -0.09 11.23
N GLY A 415 -2.15 -1.22 11.71
CA GLY A 415 -1.36 -2.35 12.19
C GLY A 415 -0.46 -2.94 11.11
N ALA A 416 -1.00 -3.19 9.91
CA ALA A 416 -0.22 -3.71 8.79
C ALA A 416 0.88 -2.75 8.31
N HIS A 417 0.67 -1.43 8.46
CA HIS A 417 1.61 -0.38 8.09
C HIS A 417 2.65 -0.05 9.18
N GLN A 418 2.37 -0.40 10.44
CA GLN A 418 3.12 0.06 11.60
C GLN A 418 4.62 -0.30 11.56
N GLU A 419 5.46 0.67 11.92
CA GLU A 419 6.93 0.55 11.89
C GLU A 419 7.48 -0.56 12.80
N GLU A 420 6.90 -0.79 13.99
CA GLU A 420 7.25 -1.93 14.85
C GLU A 420 7.01 -3.26 14.13
N GLY A 421 5.91 -3.37 13.39
CA GLY A 421 5.54 -4.59 12.67
C GLY A 421 6.57 -4.97 11.61
N TYR A 422 7.01 -4.00 10.80
CA TYR A 422 8.08 -4.20 9.82
C TYR A 422 9.39 -4.62 10.48
N LEU A 423 9.81 -3.93 11.56
CA LEU A 423 11.05 -4.26 12.25
C LEU A 423 11.05 -5.68 12.82
N ILE A 424 9.97 -6.06 13.51
CA ILE A 424 9.85 -7.40 14.11
C ILE A 424 9.89 -8.46 13.01
N LYS A 425 9.14 -8.29 11.92
CA LYS A 425 9.15 -9.24 10.79
C LYS A 425 10.54 -9.40 10.17
N LEU A 426 11.28 -8.31 9.96
CA LEU A 426 12.66 -8.36 9.44
C LEU A 426 13.61 -9.10 10.39
N ALA A 427 13.57 -8.77 11.69
CA ALA A 427 14.38 -9.43 12.71
C ALA A 427 14.11 -10.94 12.76
N LEU A 428 12.84 -11.33 12.68
CA LEU A 428 12.45 -12.74 12.67
C LEU A 428 12.81 -13.45 11.37
N CYS A 429 12.71 -12.78 10.21
CA CYS A 429 13.24 -13.34 8.96
C CYS A 429 14.73 -13.65 9.08
N CYS A 430 15.52 -12.75 9.68
CA CYS A 430 16.94 -12.98 9.97
C CYS A 430 17.18 -14.14 10.95
N LYS A 431 16.32 -14.29 11.97
CA LYS A 431 16.39 -15.34 12.98
C LYS A 431 16.11 -16.71 12.38
N ASP A 432 15.03 -16.83 11.62
CA ASP A 432 14.51 -18.09 11.07
C ASP A 432 15.04 -18.40 9.66
N ASP A 433 16.04 -17.66 9.20
CA ASP A 433 16.72 -17.84 7.92
C ASP A 433 15.80 -17.73 6.70
N ILE A 434 14.84 -16.81 6.75
CA ILE A 434 13.86 -16.58 5.69
C ILE A 434 14.44 -15.62 4.66
N ASP A 435 14.58 -16.11 3.43
CA ASP A 435 15.05 -15.34 2.28
C ASP A 435 13.91 -14.56 1.62
N ILE A 436 13.82 -13.26 1.90
CA ILE A 436 12.80 -12.37 1.29
C ILE A 436 13.15 -11.87 -0.12
N GLU A 437 14.34 -12.21 -0.64
CA GLU A 437 14.72 -11.87 -2.02
C GLU A 437 13.93 -12.68 -3.06
N GLN A 438 13.24 -13.74 -2.63
CA GLN A 438 12.32 -14.51 -3.46
C GLN A 438 11.10 -13.71 -3.96
N GLY A 439 11.01 -12.40 -3.63
CA GLY A 439 10.21 -11.40 -4.33
C GLY A 439 8.73 -11.80 -4.47
N GLU A 440 8.22 -11.79 -5.71
CA GLU A 440 6.83 -12.10 -6.04
C GLU A 440 6.49 -13.61 -6.09
N ARG A 441 7.22 -14.46 -5.36
CA ARG A 441 6.93 -15.90 -5.32
C ARG A 441 5.46 -16.15 -4.95
N VAL A 442 4.75 -16.83 -5.83
CA VAL A 442 3.37 -17.28 -5.59
C VAL A 442 3.41 -18.71 -5.08
N ASP A 443 2.95 -18.93 -3.86
CA ASP A 443 2.94 -20.23 -3.16
C ASP A 443 1.57 -20.58 -2.56
N THR A 444 0.54 -19.81 -2.91
CA THR A 444 -0.84 -20.06 -2.52
C THR A 444 -1.75 -20.08 -3.76
N THR A 445 -2.81 -20.85 -3.65
CA THR A 445 -3.90 -20.91 -4.63
C THR A 445 -5.13 -20.27 -4.00
N CYS A 446 -5.59 -19.15 -4.55
CA CYS A 446 -6.82 -18.50 -4.12
C CYS A 446 -8.03 -19.18 -4.78
N LEU A 447 -8.93 -19.72 -3.96
CA LEU A 447 -10.20 -20.27 -4.40
C LEU A 447 -11.31 -19.28 -4.09
N THR A 448 -11.95 -18.78 -5.14
CA THR A 448 -13.05 -17.81 -5.05
C THR A 448 -14.35 -18.44 -5.52
N VAL A 449 -15.41 -18.35 -4.71
CA VAL A 449 -16.70 -19.01 -4.99
C VAL A 449 -17.86 -18.00 -5.04
N TYR A 450 -18.67 -18.09 -6.10
CA TYR A 450 -19.96 -17.39 -6.23
C TYR A 450 -21.12 -18.40 -6.27
N GLY A 451 -22.30 -18.05 -5.73
CA GLY A 451 -23.46 -18.97 -5.64
C GLY A 451 -23.74 -19.50 -4.22
N PRO A 452 -24.74 -20.37 -4.00
CA PRO A 452 -25.23 -20.73 -2.66
C PRO A 452 -24.39 -21.82 -1.97
N VAL A 453 -23.08 -21.61 -1.83
CA VAL A 453 -22.11 -22.59 -1.31
C VAL A 453 -21.42 -22.09 -0.03
N ASP A 454 -21.25 -22.98 0.95
CA ASP A 454 -20.36 -22.78 2.09
C ASP A 454 -18.98 -23.41 1.79
N ILE A 455 -17.91 -22.78 2.29
CA ILE A 455 -16.53 -23.27 2.10
C ILE A 455 -16.03 -23.82 3.44
N HIS A 456 -15.58 -25.07 3.44
CA HIS A 456 -14.86 -25.68 4.56
C HIS A 456 -13.52 -26.19 4.06
N VAL A 457 -12.44 -25.76 4.71
CA VAL A 457 -11.10 -26.26 4.45
C VAL A 457 -10.62 -26.97 5.70
N LEU A 458 -10.21 -28.22 5.55
CA LEU A 458 -9.62 -29.03 6.61
C LEU A 458 -8.14 -29.27 6.31
N ASP A 459 -7.31 -29.30 7.33
CA ASP A 459 -5.92 -29.74 7.22
C ASP A 459 -5.80 -31.27 7.09
N ALA A 460 -4.56 -31.75 6.96
CA ALA A 460 -4.25 -33.18 6.83
C ALA A 460 -4.73 -34.03 8.03
N ALA A 461 -4.93 -33.41 9.20
CA ALA A 461 -5.44 -34.06 10.40
C ALA A 461 -6.98 -34.00 10.50
N GLY A 462 -7.66 -33.41 9.51
CA GLY A 462 -9.11 -33.23 9.49
C GLY A 462 -9.60 -32.09 10.40
N LYS A 463 -8.71 -31.19 10.84
CA LYS A 463 -9.09 -30.01 11.63
C LYS A 463 -9.49 -28.86 10.70
N PRO A 464 -10.58 -28.12 10.98
CA PRO A 464 -10.93 -26.94 10.19
C PRO A 464 -9.87 -25.85 10.30
N VAL A 465 -9.48 -25.30 9.16
CA VAL A 465 -8.52 -24.19 9.03
C VAL A 465 -9.08 -22.98 8.26
N ALA A 466 -10.19 -23.17 7.54
CA ALA A 466 -11.02 -22.07 7.06
C ALA A 466 -12.48 -22.52 6.99
N VAL A 467 -13.39 -21.66 7.42
CA VAL A 467 -14.84 -21.91 7.35
C VAL A 467 -15.52 -20.60 6.97
N ILE A 468 -16.25 -20.63 5.85
CA ILE A 468 -17.10 -19.53 5.40
C ILE A 468 -18.52 -20.08 5.20
N GLU A 469 -19.40 -19.78 6.15
CA GLU A 469 -20.79 -20.23 6.15
C GLU A 469 -21.75 -19.05 5.99
N ASN A 470 -22.74 -19.18 5.11
CA ASN A 470 -23.74 -18.14 4.87
C ASN A 470 -23.13 -16.75 4.59
N GLY A 471 -22.00 -16.73 3.88
CA GLY A 471 -21.26 -15.50 3.59
C GLY A 471 -20.62 -14.83 4.82
N LYS A 472 -20.29 -15.60 5.85
CA LYS A 472 -19.60 -15.12 7.06
C LYS A 472 -18.43 -16.02 7.39
N ILE A 473 -17.33 -15.41 7.81
CA ILE A 473 -16.13 -16.11 8.25
C ILE A 473 -16.33 -16.59 9.69
N ASP A 474 -15.89 -17.80 10.02
CA ASP A 474 -15.73 -18.22 11.42
C ASP A 474 -14.43 -17.61 11.99
N GLU A 475 -14.55 -16.40 12.52
CA GLU A 475 -13.42 -15.61 13.04
C GLU A 475 -12.69 -16.29 14.21
N LYS A 476 -13.32 -17.25 14.91
CA LYS A 476 -12.66 -18.02 15.99
C LYS A 476 -11.47 -18.83 15.48
N LEU A 477 -11.42 -19.12 14.19
CA LEU A 477 -10.28 -19.80 13.57
C LEU A 477 -9.02 -18.94 13.58
N TYR A 478 -9.13 -17.60 13.62
CA TYR A 478 -7.98 -16.70 13.68
C TYR A 478 -7.15 -16.85 14.97
N ASP A 479 -7.77 -17.37 16.04
CA ASP A 479 -7.09 -17.73 17.29
C ASP A 479 -6.34 -19.07 17.20
N SER A 480 -6.61 -19.87 16.16
CA SER A 480 -5.94 -21.15 15.94
C SER A 480 -4.59 -20.96 15.22
N SER A 481 -3.65 -21.89 15.41
CA SER A 481 -2.33 -21.82 14.78
C SER A 481 -2.31 -22.24 13.30
N GLY A 482 -3.37 -22.91 12.83
CA GLY A 482 -3.42 -23.55 11.51
C GLY A 482 -4.29 -22.83 10.49
N PHE A 483 -4.93 -21.72 10.85
CA PHE A 483 -5.84 -21.05 9.93
C PHE A 483 -5.13 -20.54 8.67
N ILE A 484 -5.93 -20.33 7.64
CA ILE A 484 -5.51 -19.75 6.36
C ILE A 484 -6.33 -18.49 6.06
N ALA A 485 -5.84 -17.67 5.13
CA ALA A 485 -6.50 -16.41 4.79
C ALA A 485 -7.90 -16.64 4.21
N MET A 486 -8.85 -15.82 4.65
CA MET A 486 -10.25 -15.84 4.24
C MET A 486 -10.71 -14.42 3.92
N TYR A 487 -11.60 -14.29 2.94
CA TYR A 487 -12.17 -12.99 2.55
C TYR A 487 -13.62 -13.16 2.10
N VAL A 488 -14.45 -12.16 2.39
CA VAL A 488 -15.83 -12.09 1.90
C VAL A 488 -16.13 -10.67 1.45
N ASP A 489 -16.48 -10.51 0.17
CA ASP A 489 -17.07 -9.27 -0.33
C ASP A 489 -18.59 -9.35 -0.22
N LYS A 490 -19.18 -8.48 0.60
CA LYS A 490 -20.63 -8.43 0.83
C LYS A 490 -21.40 -7.92 -0.40
N THR A 491 -20.76 -7.16 -1.28
CA THR A 491 -21.36 -6.58 -2.48
C THR A 491 -21.48 -7.64 -3.57
N THR A 492 -20.35 -8.21 -3.99
CA THR A 492 -20.30 -9.21 -5.07
C THR A 492 -20.66 -10.62 -4.58
N ARG A 493 -20.74 -10.82 -3.26
CA ARG A 493 -20.92 -12.12 -2.59
C ARG A 493 -19.76 -13.10 -2.86
N GLU A 494 -18.59 -12.54 -3.18
CA GLU A 494 -17.34 -13.27 -3.25
C GLU A 494 -17.03 -13.91 -1.91
N ARG A 495 -16.60 -15.17 -1.92
CA ARG A 495 -15.96 -15.81 -0.76
C ARG A 495 -14.68 -16.46 -1.24
N SER A 496 -13.58 -16.08 -0.62
CA SER A 496 -12.24 -16.45 -1.06
C SER A 496 -11.43 -17.06 0.08
N VAL A 497 -10.65 -18.10 -0.25
CA VAL A 497 -9.69 -18.74 0.66
C VAL A 497 -8.35 -18.93 -0.04
N TRP A 498 -7.23 -18.63 0.62
CA TRP A 498 -5.89 -18.82 0.06
C TRP A 498 -5.31 -20.13 0.59
N ILE A 499 -5.32 -21.17 -0.24
CA ILE A 499 -4.81 -22.50 0.10
C ILE A 499 -3.29 -22.53 -0.14
N PRO A 500 -2.46 -22.76 0.90
CA PRO A 500 -1.02 -22.93 0.71
C PRO A 500 -0.66 -24.15 -0.12
N ASP A 501 0.30 -24.01 -1.02
CA ASP A 501 0.80 -25.11 -1.83
C ASP A 501 1.51 -26.16 -0.96
N GLY A 502 1.43 -27.43 -1.37
CA GLY A 502 2.10 -28.54 -0.69
C GLY A 502 1.45 -28.99 0.63
N GLY A 503 0.46 -28.25 1.15
CA GLY A 503 -0.38 -28.74 2.24
C GLY A 503 -1.43 -29.72 1.73
N HIS A 504 -1.59 -30.85 2.41
CA HIS A 504 -2.67 -31.80 2.14
C HIS A 504 -3.98 -31.26 2.74
N TYR A 505 -4.60 -30.30 2.06
CA TYR A 505 -5.87 -29.71 2.46
C TYR A 505 -7.05 -30.41 1.78
N ASP A 506 -8.11 -30.65 2.54
CA ASP A 506 -9.41 -31.09 2.04
C ASP A 506 -10.36 -29.90 1.96
N VAL A 507 -10.67 -29.45 0.73
CA VAL A 507 -11.55 -28.32 0.47
C VAL A 507 -12.91 -28.83 0.04
N ARG A 508 -13.92 -28.58 0.87
CA ARG A 508 -15.30 -29.01 0.70
C ARG A 508 -16.21 -27.81 0.46
N LEU A 509 -16.99 -27.91 -0.61
CA LEU A 509 -17.98 -26.93 -1.03
C LEU A 509 -19.37 -27.49 -0.76
N LYS A 510 -20.09 -26.96 0.24
CA LYS A 510 -21.40 -27.46 0.65
C LYS A 510 -22.53 -26.59 0.12
N ALA A 511 -23.45 -27.17 -0.64
CA ALA A 511 -24.59 -26.47 -1.20
C ALA A 511 -25.66 -26.15 -0.15
N ARG A 512 -26.08 -24.89 -0.05
CA ARG A 512 -27.21 -24.45 0.79
C ARG A 512 -28.57 -24.56 0.08
N ALA A 513 -28.57 -24.58 -1.25
CA ALA A 513 -29.75 -24.66 -2.10
C ALA A 513 -29.43 -25.43 -3.39
N ASP A 514 -30.47 -25.85 -4.11
CA ASP A 514 -30.33 -26.30 -5.49
C ASP A 514 -29.93 -25.11 -6.38
N GLY A 515 -29.16 -25.36 -7.44
CA GLY A 515 -28.77 -24.32 -8.39
C GLY A 515 -27.39 -24.57 -8.98
N HIS A 516 -26.65 -23.48 -9.21
CA HIS A 516 -25.31 -23.51 -9.80
C HIS A 516 -24.36 -22.61 -9.01
N TYR A 517 -23.06 -22.86 -9.16
CA TYR A 517 -22.01 -22.02 -8.60
C TYR A 517 -20.86 -21.86 -9.59
N GLU A 518 -20.10 -20.79 -9.37
CA GLU A 518 -18.86 -20.50 -10.06
C GLU A 518 -17.71 -20.71 -9.07
N LEU A 519 -16.64 -21.36 -9.50
CA LEU A 519 -15.38 -21.43 -8.76
C LEU A 519 -14.26 -20.88 -9.64
N LEU A 520 -13.46 -19.98 -9.07
CA LEU A 520 -12.24 -19.48 -9.67
C LEU A 520 -11.05 -20.01 -8.88
N GLU A 521 -10.08 -20.58 -9.59
CA GLU A 521 -8.78 -20.98 -9.04
C GLU A 521 -7.74 -20.01 -9.57
N SER A 522 -7.20 -19.15 -8.71
CA SER A 522 -6.33 -18.04 -9.10
C SER A 522 -4.97 -18.09 -8.41
N ARG A 523 -3.92 -17.72 -9.14
CA ARG A 523 -2.57 -17.47 -8.62
C ARG A 523 -2.37 -15.96 -8.51
N ILE A 524 -2.19 -15.47 -7.29
CA ILE A 524 -2.11 -14.02 -7.00
C ILE A 524 -0.78 -13.75 -6.31
N ALA A 525 0.03 -12.88 -6.90
CA ALA A 525 1.30 -12.45 -6.32
C ALA A 525 1.09 -11.59 -5.06
N PRO A 526 2.12 -11.50 -4.19
CA PRO A 526 2.09 -10.58 -3.04
C PRO A 526 1.72 -9.14 -3.41
N SER A 527 2.10 -8.69 -4.61
CA SER A 527 1.74 -7.39 -5.19
C SER A 527 0.27 -7.26 -5.63
N GLY A 528 -0.58 -8.25 -5.37
CA GLY A 528 -1.98 -8.28 -5.81
C GLY A 528 -2.19 -8.63 -7.28
N ARG A 529 -1.11 -8.70 -8.07
CA ARG A 529 -1.17 -9.08 -9.49
C ARG A 529 -1.54 -10.54 -9.65
N MET A 530 -2.57 -10.81 -10.45
CA MET A 530 -2.92 -12.18 -10.83
C MET A 530 -2.03 -12.68 -11.97
N THR A 531 -1.51 -13.91 -11.83
CA THR A 531 -0.56 -14.51 -12.78
C THR A 531 -1.14 -15.71 -13.53
N ALA A 532 -2.18 -16.35 -12.98
CA ALA A 532 -2.90 -17.44 -13.64
C ALA A 532 -4.33 -17.57 -13.09
N ARG A 533 -5.24 -18.06 -13.91
CA ARG A 533 -6.61 -18.40 -13.49
C ARG A 533 -7.17 -19.60 -14.25
N THR A 534 -7.93 -20.42 -13.54
CA THR A 534 -8.83 -21.43 -14.10
C THR A 534 -10.26 -21.16 -13.62
N VAL A 535 -11.21 -21.16 -14.56
CA VAL A 535 -12.64 -20.89 -14.29
C VAL A 535 -13.44 -22.18 -14.39
N TYR A 536 -14.19 -22.50 -13.35
CA TYR A 536 -15.17 -23.59 -13.32
C TYR A 536 -16.55 -22.96 -13.28
N ALA A 537 -17.19 -22.89 -14.45
CA ALA A 537 -18.46 -22.20 -14.63
C ALA A 537 -19.66 -23.14 -14.64
N ASP A 538 -20.80 -22.59 -14.24
CA ASP A 538 -22.12 -23.20 -14.26
C ASP A 538 -22.15 -24.59 -13.58
N VAL A 539 -21.39 -24.76 -12.50
CA VAL A 539 -21.25 -26.07 -11.86
C VAL A 539 -22.54 -26.41 -11.11
N PRO A 540 -23.24 -27.50 -11.46
CA PRO A 540 -24.54 -27.82 -10.87
C PRO A 540 -24.41 -28.26 -9.42
N LEU A 541 -25.39 -27.89 -8.61
CA LEU A 541 -25.49 -28.24 -7.19
C LEU A 541 -26.90 -28.70 -6.85
N LYS A 542 -26.92 -29.74 -6.00
CA LYS A 542 -28.12 -30.15 -5.28
C LYS A 542 -27.97 -29.72 -3.83
N LYS A 543 -29.03 -29.21 -3.21
CA LYS A 543 -29.06 -28.81 -1.81
C LYS A 543 -28.47 -29.90 -0.92
N ASN A 544 -27.61 -29.49 0.02
CA ASN A 544 -26.84 -30.35 0.93
C ASN A 544 -25.77 -31.25 0.27
N ALA A 545 -25.60 -31.20 -1.06
CA ALA A 545 -24.47 -31.87 -1.70
C ALA A 545 -23.16 -31.22 -1.24
N VAL A 546 -22.13 -32.06 -1.12
CA VAL A 546 -20.76 -31.64 -0.84
C VAL A 546 -19.93 -31.98 -2.06
N VAL A 547 -19.28 -30.97 -2.63
CA VAL A 547 -18.34 -31.13 -3.74
C VAL A 547 -16.93 -30.90 -3.21
N GLU A 548 -16.04 -31.85 -3.47
CA GLU A 548 -14.63 -31.72 -3.12
C GLU A 548 -13.88 -31.04 -4.27
N TRP A 549 -13.07 -30.03 -3.96
CA TRP A 549 -12.29 -29.28 -4.97
C TRP A 549 -11.38 -30.21 -5.79
N GLY A 550 -10.73 -31.19 -5.15
CA GLY A 550 -9.88 -32.17 -5.83
C GLY A 550 -10.63 -32.99 -6.89
N SER A 551 -11.87 -33.38 -6.59
CA SER A 551 -12.74 -34.09 -7.54
C SER A 551 -13.11 -33.21 -8.74
N LEU A 552 -13.45 -31.95 -8.51
CA LEU A 552 -13.78 -30.99 -9.57
C LEU A 552 -12.59 -30.76 -10.53
N ARG A 553 -11.36 -30.73 -10.01
CA ARG A 553 -10.13 -30.67 -10.83
C ARG A 553 -9.96 -31.93 -11.68
N GLY A 554 -10.16 -33.11 -11.09
CA GLY A 554 -10.01 -34.39 -11.77
C GLY A 554 -11.00 -34.60 -12.92
N GLU A 555 -12.21 -34.07 -12.80
CA GLU A 555 -13.25 -34.13 -13.85
C GLU A 555 -12.96 -33.21 -15.07
N SER A 556 -11.85 -32.45 -15.07
CA SER A 556 -11.43 -31.57 -16.17
C SER A 556 -12.47 -30.53 -16.61
N ARG A 557 -13.31 -30.05 -15.68
CA ARG A 557 -14.34 -29.01 -15.96
C ARG A 557 -13.79 -27.59 -16.04
N GLY A 558 -12.61 -27.35 -15.47
CA GLY A 558 -11.98 -26.04 -15.42
C GLY A 558 -11.42 -25.60 -16.76
N LYS A 559 -11.61 -24.32 -17.09
CA LYS A 559 -11.03 -23.69 -18.29
C LYS A 559 -9.97 -22.69 -17.86
N PRO A 560 -8.67 -22.95 -18.13
CA PRO A 560 -7.63 -21.94 -17.98
C PRO A 560 -7.94 -20.72 -18.85
N THR A 561 -7.55 -19.54 -18.39
CA THR A 561 -7.70 -18.31 -19.16
C THR A 561 -6.44 -17.44 -19.09
N ASP A 562 -6.13 -16.81 -20.21
CA ASP A 562 -5.10 -15.80 -20.38
C ASP A 562 -5.67 -14.37 -20.33
N ARG A 563 -6.99 -14.22 -20.25
CA ARG A 563 -7.71 -12.94 -20.17
C ARG A 563 -7.68 -12.39 -18.74
N LEU A 564 -6.48 -12.09 -18.27
CA LEU A 564 -6.19 -11.55 -16.93
C LEU A 564 -6.04 -10.03 -17.02
N GLY A 565 -6.90 -9.29 -16.33
CA GLY A 565 -6.85 -7.82 -16.30
C GLY A 565 -7.17 -7.14 -17.63
N THR A 566 -7.80 -7.85 -18.57
CA THR A 566 -8.04 -7.36 -19.94
C THR A 566 -9.44 -6.81 -20.18
N LEU A 567 -10.36 -6.98 -19.22
CA LEU A 567 -11.76 -6.62 -19.37
C LEU A 567 -12.09 -5.34 -18.64
N ASP A 568 -12.94 -4.52 -19.26
CA ASP A 568 -13.45 -3.29 -18.67
C ASP A 568 -14.97 -3.27 -18.78
N VAL A 569 -15.65 -2.90 -17.69
CA VAL A 569 -17.03 -2.45 -17.74
C VAL A 569 -17.03 -0.95 -17.56
N ARG A 570 -17.25 -0.20 -18.64
CA ARG A 570 -17.24 1.26 -18.60
C ARG A 570 -18.66 1.74 -18.40
N CYS A 571 -18.81 2.79 -17.60
CA CYS A 571 -20.11 3.36 -17.32
C CYS A 571 -20.15 4.81 -17.78
N SER A 572 -21.28 5.20 -18.34
CA SER A 572 -21.63 6.58 -18.64
C SER A 572 -23.00 6.89 -18.06
N VAL A 573 -23.32 8.17 -17.92
CA VAL A 573 -24.59 8.65 -17.39
C VAL A 573 -25.40 9.31 -18.50
N ARG A 574 -26.72 9.14 -18.50
CA ARG A 574 -27.68 9.82 -19.39
C ARG A 574 -28.90 10.30 -18.63
N GLY A 575 -29.53 11.39 -19.08
CA GLY A 575 -30.64 12.05 -18.39
C GLY A 575 -31.85 12.38 -19.28
N ILE A 576 -33.03 12.44 -18.67
CA ILE A 576 -34.28 12.96 -19.25
C ILE A 576 -34.71 14.22 -18.45
N GLY A 577 -35.20 15.26 -19.14
CA GLY A 577 -35.79 16.46 -18.49
C GLY A 577 -34.81 17.63 -18.21
N GLU A 578 -34.05 18.07 -19.22
CA GLU A 578 -33.01 19.13 -19.12
C GLU A 578 -31.78 18.81 -18.27
N LEU A 579 -31.55 17.52 -17.96
CA LEU A 579 -30.23 16.99 -17.61
C LEU A 579 -29.39 16.98 -18.90
N SER A 580 -28.84 18.13 -19.31
CA SER A 580 -27.82 18.19 -20.35
C SER A 580 -26.46 17.79 -19.78
N ASP A 581 -25.55 17.30 -20.62
CA ASP A 581 -24.20 16.85 -20.21
C ASP A 581 -23.50 17.89 -19.31
N GLY A 582 -23.72 19.20 -19.53
CA GLY A 582 -23.16 20.29 -18.72
C GLY A 582 -23.75 20.49 -17.31
N LYS A 583 -24.83 19.80 -16.93
CA LYS A 583 -25.39 19.74 -15.56
C LYS A 583 -25.16 18.40 -14.87
N ALA A 584 -24.95 17.33 -15.65
CA ALA A 584 -24.54 16.03 -15.12
C ALA A 584 -23.02 15.97 -14.89
N PHE A 585 -22.23 16.70 -15.69
CA PHE A 585 -20.79 16.87 -15.52
C PHE A 585 -20.36 18.28 -15.97
N ALA A 586 -19.88 19.10 -15.04
CA ALA A 586 -19.16 20.33 -15.37
C ALA A 586 -17.69 20.16 -14.98
N SER A 587 -16.82 19.79 -15.94
CA SER A 587 -15.37 19.81 -15.74
C SER A 587 -14.77 21.06 -16.40
N THR A 588 -14.39 22.02 -15.57
CA THR A 588 -13.28 22.94 -15.81
C THR A 588 -12.64 23.29 -14.47
N TYR A 589 -11.31 23.30 -14.45
CA TYR A 589 -10.46 23.56 -13.29
C TYR A 589 -10.13 25.06 -13.18
N GLY A 590 -10.08 25.57 -11.95
CA GLY A 590 -9.43 26.83 -11.60
C GLY A 590 -8.13 26.53 -10.83
N PRO A 591 -6.96 27.01 -11.26
CA PRO A 591 -5.66 26.66 -10.66
C PRO A 591 -5.48 27.00 -9.18
N GLY A 592 -4.92 26.06 -8.42
CA GLY A 592 -4.01 26.33 -7.30
C GLY A 592 -4.63 26.60 -5.93
N ALA A 593 -5.44 25.69 -5.40
CA ALA A 593 -5.96 25.89 -4.06
C ALA A 593 -6.00 24.60 -3.23
N HIS A 594 -5.10 24.57 -2.26
CA HIS A 594 -5.07 23.63 -1.16
C HIS A 594 -6.09 23.99 -0.06
N THR A 595 -7.00 24.94 -0.34
CA THR A 595 -8.12 25.32 0.52
C THR A 595 -9.19 25.99 -0.36
N ILE A 596 -10.23 25.27 -0.84
CA ILE A 596 -11.39 25.92 -1.48
C ILE A 596 -12.69 25.50 -0.78
N PRO A 597 -13.65 26.43 -0.58
CA PRO A 597 -15.04 26.07 -0.36
C PRO A 597 -15.56 25.14 -1.46
N ILE A 598 -15.79 23.88 -1.12
CA ILE A 598 -16.39 22.91 -2.03
C ILE A 598 -17.79 23.41 -2.38
N PRO A 599 -18.10 23.63 -3.68
CA PRO A 599 -19.43 24.09 -4.07
C PRO A 599 -20.47 23.04 -3.66
N GLY A 600 -21.71 23.49 -3.42
CA GLY A 600 -22.84 22.58 -3.32
C GLY A 600 -22.90 21.64 -4.54
N PRO A 601 -23.60 20.49 -4.45
CA PRO A 601 -23.59 19.49 -5.50
C PRO A 601 -24.08 20.07 -6.84
N GLU A 602 -23.15 20.30 -7.77
CA GLU A 602 -23.43 20.68 -9.16
C GLU A 602 -23.63 19.43 -10.02
N VAL A 603 -22.84 18.40 -9.76
CA VAL A 603 -23.08 17.04 -10.22
C VAL A 603 -24.18 16.45 -9.35
N VAL A 604 -25.27 16.02 -9.97
CA VAL A 604 -26.46 15.48 -9.28
C VAL A 604 -26.63 13.97 -9.45
N CYS A 605 -25.80 13.34 -10.28
CA CYS A 605 -25.75 11.90 -10.50
C CYS A 605 -24.40 11.47 -11.07
N ASP A 606 -24.01 10.22 -10.85
CA ASP A 606 -22.72 9.65 -11.25
C ASP A 606 -22.85 8.14 -11.49
N ALA A 607 -21.91 7.56 -12.23
CA ALA A 607 -21.84 6.13 -12.44
C ALA A 607 -20.39 5.64 -12.46
N ARG A 608 -20.14 4.53 -11.74
CA ARG A 608 -18.83 3.90 -11.61
C ARG A 608 -18.85 2.53 -12.28
N GLY A 609 -17.95 2.40 -13.25
CA GLY A 609 -17.61 1.14 -13.89
C GLY A 609 -16.55 0.36 -13.10
N VAL A 610 -16.07 -0.72 -13.68
CA VAL A 610 -15.00 -1.55 -13.11
C VAL A 610 -13.95 -1.84 -14.17
N ARG A 611 -12.67 -1.74 -13.82
CA ARG A 611 -11.54 -1.83 -14.77
C ARG A 611 -10.60 -2.99 -14.45
N GLN A 612 -9.81 -3.38 -15.45
CA GLN A 612 -8.75 -4.40 -15.29
C GLN A 612 -9.29 -5.70 -14.70
N LEU A 613 -10.46 -6.10 -15.18
CA LEU A 613 -11.13 -7.34 -14.82
C LEU A 613 -10.53 -8.51 -15.56
N SER A 614 -10.64 -9.67 -14.93
CA SER A 614 -10.26 -10.94 -15.51
C SER A 614 -11.48 -11.78 -15.79
N PHE A 615 -11.39 -12.64 -16.80
CA PHE A 615 -12.50 -13.52 -17.13
C PHE A 615 -12.91 -14.38 -15.91
N GLY A 616 -14.21 -14.45 -15.65
CA GLY A 616 -14.80 -15.11 -14.49
C GLY A 616 -15.02 -14.22 -13.27
N ASP A 617 -14.49 -12.99 -13.23
CA ASP A 617 -14.80 -12.05 -12.15
C ASP A 617 -16.30 -11.73 -12.13
N THR A 618 -16.88 -11.66 -10.93
CA THR A 618 -18.18 -11.02 -10.70
C THR A 618 -17.95 -9.61 -10.21
N VAL A 619 -18.65 -8.65 -10.81
CA VAL A 619 -18.39 -7.22 -10.62
C VAL A 619 -19.66 -6.49 -10.22
N ALA A 620 -19.52 -5.34 -9.57
CA ALA A 620 -20.62 -4.48 -9.19
C ALA A 620 -20.41 -3.08 -9.78
N VAL A 621 -21.17 -2.72 -10.83
CA VAL A 621 -21.23 -1.33 -11.29
C VAL A 621 -22.21 -0.55 -10.41
N ARG A 622 -21.96 0.75 -10.21
CA ARG A 622 -22.73 1.57 -9.26
C ARG A 622 -23.20 2.88 -9.88
N ALA A 623 -24.46 3.20 -9.64
CA ALA A 623 -25.07 4.49 -9.94
C ALA A 623 -25.28 5.24 -8.62
N HIS A 624 -25.09 6.55 -8.64
CA HIS A 624 -25.32 7.42 -7.50
C HIS A 624 -26.12 8.64 -7.94
N HIS A 625 -27.01 9.14 -7.10
CA HIS A 625 -27.79 10.34 -7.41
C HIS A 625 -28.26 11.11 -6.18
N GLY A 626 -28.55 12.40 -6.38
CA GLY A 626 -29.18 13.27 -5.38
C GLY A 626 -30.69 13.06 -5.27
N ALA A 627 -31.31 13.69 -4.27
CA ALA A 627 -32.74 13.49 -3.95
C ALA A 627 -33.71 13.91 -5.08
N ASP A 628 -33.32 14.90 -5.88
CA ASP A 628 -34.12 15.46 -6.98
C ASP A 628 -33.95 14.71 -8.31
N VAL A 629 -33.21 13.60 -8.29
CA VAL A 629 -32.96 12.75 -9.44
C VAL A 629 -33.46 11.34 -9.11
N LYS A 630 -33.90 10.62 -10.13
CA LYS A 630 -34.33 9.22 -10.03
C LYS A 630 -33.50 8.37 -10.98
N PHE A 631 -32.88 7.31 -10.47
CA PHE A 631 -32.29 6.28 -11.31
C PHE A 631 -33.39 5.47 -12.04
N LEU A 632 -33.26 5.34 -13.36
CA LEU A 632 -34.18 4.60 -14.23
C LEU A 632 -33.70 3.18 -14.55
N GLY A 633 -32.40 2.90 -14.38
CA GLY A 633 -31.80 1.59 -14.64
C GLY A 633 -30.51 1.66 -15.46
N TRP A 634 -29.89 0.49 -15.58
CA TRP A 634 -28.72 0.22 -16.41
C TRP A 634 -29.14 -0.26 -17.79
N TYR A 635 -28.51 0.26 -18.83
CA TYR A 635 -28.83 -0.06 -20.23
C TYR A 635 -27.53 -0.32 -21.00
N ARG A 636 -27.62 -0.99 -22.16
CA ARG A 636 -26.48 -1.06 -23.08
C ARG A 636 -26.26 0.31 -23.73
N ALA A 637 -25.04 0.57 -24.17
CA ALA A 637 -24.76 1.73 -24.99
C ALA A 637 -25.67 1.77 -26.24
N GLY A 638 -26.38 2.89 -26.42
CA GLY A 638 -27.32 3.11 -27.52
C GLY A 638 -28.79 2.83 -27.19
N ASP A 639 -29.09 2.06 -26.15
CA ASP A 639 -30.46 1.79 -25.71
C ASP A 639 -31.08 3.02 -25.02
N ASN A 640 -32.39 3.22 -25.23
CA ASN A 640 -33.17 4.29 -24.62
C ASN A 640 -34.26 3.71 -23.71
N PRO A 641 -34.49 4.26 -22.50
CA PRO A 641 -35.56 3.83 -21.60
C PRO A 641 -36.97 3.85 -22.20
N LYS A 642 -37.20 4.61 -23.28
CA LYS A 642 -38.48 4.63 -23.99
C LYS A 642 -38.73 3.38 -24.84
N ASP A 643 -37.66 2.75 -25.33
CA ASP A 643 -37.72 1.75 -26.40
C ASP A 643 -37.11 0.39 -25.98
N ALA A 644 -36.39 0.33 -24.85
CA ALA A 644 -35.73 -0.86 -24.33
C ALA A 644 -35.98 -1.05 -22.84
N ALA A 645 -35.98 -2.30 -22.37
CA ALA A 645 -36.01 -2.63 -20.95
C ALA A 645 -34.59 -2.52 -20.34
N PRO A 646 -34.45 -2.09 -19.07
CA PRO A 646 -33.16 -2.04 -18.41
C PRO A 646 -32.59 -3.45 -18.19
N LEU A 647 -31.26 -3.54 -18.21
CA LEU A 647 -30.49 -4.70 -17.75
C LEU A 647 -30.65 -4.93 -16.24
N SER A 648 -30.78 -3.84 -15.49
CA SER A 648 -31.06 -3.85 -14.05
C SER A 648 -31.69 -2.52 -13.63
N THR A 649 -32.61 -2.56 -12.68
CA THR A 649 -33.17 -1.37 -12.02
C THR A 649 -32.49 -1.04 -10.69
N ASP A 650 -31.57 -1.90 -10.24
CA ASP A 650 -30.81 -1.67 -9.01
C ASP A 650 -29.61 -0.78 -9.28
N GLU A 651 -29.39 0.22 -8.42
CA GLU A 651 -28.23 1.13 -8.53
C GLU A 651 -26.90 0.38 -8.51
N SER A 652 -26.82 -0.68 -7.70
CA SER A 652 -25.73 -1.65 -7.74
C SER A 652 -26.12 -2.83 -8.60
N PHE A 653 -25.56 -2.89 -9.80
CA PHE A 653 -25.80 -4.00 -10.72
C PHE A 653 -24.63 -4.98 -10.67
N VAL A 654 -24.89 -6.18 -10.12
CA VAL A 654 -23.90 -7.24 -9.94
C VAL A 654 -24.06 -8.31 -11.01
N PHE A 655 -22.99 -8.59 -11.77
CA PHE A 655 -22.99 -9.59 -12.84
C PHE A 655 -21.56 -10.03 -13.21
N ALA A 656 -21.42 -11.06 -14.03
CA ALA A 656 -20.14 -11.57 -14.52
C ALA A 656 -19.92 -11.23 -16.01
N PRO A 657 -19.09 -10.23 -16.37
CA PRO A 657 -18.83 -9.89 -17.76
C PRO A 657 -18.03 -10.97 -18.48
N THR A 658 -18.49 -11.36 -19.68
CA THR A 658 -17.73 -12.25 -20.58
C THR A 658 -16.83 -11.50 -21.55
N GLU A 659 -17.07 -10.19 -21.74
CA GLU A 659 -16.32 -9.27 -22.58
C GLU A 659 -16.36 -7.86 -22.02
N SER A 660 -15.47 -6.99 -22.51
CA SER A 660 -15.52 -5.56 -22.19
C SER A 660 -16.80 -4.97 -22.76
N GLN A 661 -17.47 -4.12 -21.99
CA GLN A 661 -18.74 -3.55 -22.39
C GLN A 661 -18.95 -2.15 -21.83
N ASP A 662 -19.73 -1.37 -22.56
CA ASP A 662 -20.13 -0.02 -22.19
C ASP A 662 -21.59 -0.05 -21.72
N LEU A 663 -21.80 0.35 -20.47
CA LEU A 663 -23.11 0.48 -19.83
C LEU A 663 -23.48 1.95 -19.65
N VAL A 664 -24.78 2.21 -19.65
CA VAL A 664 -25.34 3.54 -19.45
C VAL A 664 -26.29 3.51 -18.25
N ALA A 665 -25.98 4.32 -17.24
CA ALA A 665 -26.88 4.62 -16.15
C ALA A 665 -27.83 5.74 -16.58
N TRP A 666 -29.13 5.44 -16.68
CA TRP A 666 -30.13 6.44 -17.04
C TRP A 666 -30.78 7.04 -15.80
N PHE A 667 -31.01 8.35 -15.84
CA PHE A 667 -31.64 9.10 -14.77
C PHE A 667 -32.75 10.01 -15.31
N GLU A 668 -33.69 10.36 -14.44
CA GLU A 668 -34.78 11.29 -14.69
C GLU A 668 -34.79 12.34 -13.59
N LYS A 669 -34.88 13.62 -13.99
CA LYS A 669 -35.11 14.70 -13.03
C LYS A 669 -36.53 14.62 -12.50
N ARG A 670 -36.70 14.69 -11.18
CA ARG A 670 -38.01 14.66 -10.52
C ARG A 670 -38.78 15.96 -10.66
#